data_AF-A0A7C4MCT1-F1
#
_entry.id   AF-A0A7C4MCT1-F1
#
_cell.length_a   1.000
_cell.length_b   1.000
_cell.length_c   1.000
_cell.angle_alpha   90.00
_cell.angle_beta   90.00
_cell.angle_gamma   90.00
#
_symmetry.space_group_name_H-M   'P 1'
#
loop_
_entity.id
_entity.type
_entity.pdbx_description
1 polymer ?
#
loop_
_entity_poly.entity_id
_entity_poly.type
_entity_poly.pdbx_seq_one_letter_code
_entity_poly.pdbx_strand_id
1 'polypeptide(L)'
;MSEESLIEKVLLRLSSGPVHKQELEHELKFSLPQILFEKGLVTPPNKDGYINLTRRGISSLGFLTSVRELSTLEHELEHVLTTLEKMEEELINIGFYDVITTPEQLTQKLGISSEDAVKNLKELSEKMYVLKLYDERGNIVGYRSRIAEITRLISCLKQRFSEDDIYNAPNLVSSVKLRIKDRYVTRRSIPVEDLMDELEGYVSDQFEGSWKIVKDVLKAWLSYVGIEKVSNFQRVATLDIFNALQRMHVGQLNTYPMALVAETGAGKTEAYLIPFVAYLLLRKMALRKKMKKARLIIVYPRVALSLNQLARFTKYLYQINEEIKQHPECSNVKIYIGIDNESIPRNYDVLKENHVAYSDYWRIFEDQAYYKKMSCPVLETLTDEIKFECCREICYDIKDGKFLCGEGHELPVKLFKDQVYGHSDIDMVIMTPNTLMRRLFEDSFIKFLEDTDILVLAFDECHLYSSLPGSHTALIFRRLFKLTERLGIKAIVLGISATMSSADEFFKELVNFKPKVIEPEEEELERKSVEYYLFVKPETISLKRAKINGEETQEDSEELEEELKPIKPLSTMIQTLMCVMHNMRRTQLKNKGLGFVDSIDTLHRWYYAQKDAEHRMLFKLRTRKMEKCQKCKEGPIISCPEYRIGECWYYAKFDKFSIGLDKPVNLQIYYSERREELKEDKDCILSTSALEVGYDDPKLIAFFQYKGPRSLISFAQRKGRVARSPEDRPINVLVLSPYSSRDNFIFINDDHILSSEYNEIPLNSENYFAQAAHARAAIIDYLAYKH
;
A
#
# COMPACT_ATOMS: atom_id res chain seq x y z
N MET A 1 7.48 -33.78 -9.24
CA MET A 1 7.09 -32.38 -9.00
C MET A 1 7.08 -31.70 -10.35
N SER A 2 6.01 -31.00 -10.72
CA SER A 2 6.02 -30.22 -11.97
C SER A 2 7.12 -29.16 -11.90
N GLU A 3 7.65 -28.75 -13.05
CA GLU A 3 8.63 -27.66 -13.14
C GLU A 3 8.06 -26.37 -12.54
N GLU A 4 6.76 -26.14 -12.70
CA GLU A 4 6.02 -25.02 -12.11
C GLU A 4 6.04 -25.03 -10.59
N SER A 5 5.75 -26.18 -9.97
CA SER A 5 5.81 -26.34 -8.51
C SER A 5 7.24 -26.17 -7.98
N LEU A 6 8.26 -26.53 -8.77
CA LEU A 6 9.65 -26.29 -8.43
C LEU A 6 9.99 -24.78 -8.50
N ILE A 7 9.59 -24.09 -9.57
CA ILE A 7 9.79 -22.64 -9.74
C ILE A 7 9.10 -21.89 -8.59
N GLU A 8 7.85 -22.20 -8.31
CA GLU A 8 7.09 -21.58 -7.22
C GLU A 8 7.80 -21.76 -5.87
N LYS A 9 8.21 -22.99 -5.55
CA LYS A 9 8.98 -23.27 -4.32
C LYS A 9 10.28 -22.50 -4.27
N VAL A 10 11.00 -22.37 -5.39
CA VAL A 10 12.23 -21.57 -5.47
C VAL A 10 11.92 -20.10 -5.19
N LEU A 11 10.91 -19.53 -5.84
CA LEU A 11 10.52 -18.12 -5.66
C LEU A 11 10.07 -17.85 -4.21
N LEU A 12 9.20 -18.70 -3.65
CA LEU A 12 8.74 -18.63 -2.25
C LEU A 12 9.91 -18.80 -1.28
N ARG A 13 10.83 -19.72 -1.55
CA ARG A 13 11.98 -19.96 -0.67
C ARG A 13 12.96 -18.79 -0.68
N LEU A 14 13.24 -18.22 -1.86
CA LEU A 14 14.05 -17.01 -2.01
C LEU A 14 13.34 -15.76 -1.46
N SER A 15 12.01 -15.79 -1.33
CA SER A 15 11.23 -14.77 -0.62
C SER A 15 11.46 -14.75 0.90
N SER A 16 12.17 -15.75 1.44
CA SER A 16 12.62 -15.77 2.84
C SER A 16 14.10 -15.35 2.97
N GLY A 17 14.89 -15.43 1.90
CA GLY A 17 16.23 -14.82 1.83
C GLY A 17 17.08 -15.21 0.65
N PRO A 18 18.21 -14.51 0.42
CA PRO A 18 19.26 -15.05 -0.41
C PRO A 18 19.69 -16.41 0.12
N VAL A 19 19.80 -17.40 -0.75
CA VAL A 19 20.20 -18.76 -0.40
C VAL A 19 21.42 -19.13 -1.23
N HIS A 20 22.33 -19.92 -0.66
CA HIS A 20 23.43 -20.48 -1.42
C HIS A 20 22.86 -21.48 -2.44
N LYS A 21 23.27 -21.39 -3.72
CA LYS A 21 22.67 -22.18 -4.80
C LYS A 21 22.64 -23.69 -4.46
N GLN A 22 23.76 -24.23 -4.01
CA GLN A 22 23.88 -25.66 -3.69
C GLN A 22 23.01 -26.09 -2.49
N GLU A 23 22.81 -25.20 -1.51
CA GLU A 23 21.96 -25.47 -0.35
C GLU A 23 20.50 -25.55 -0.77
N LEU A 24 20.06 -24.63 -1.64
CA LEU A 24 18.71 -24.62 -2.17
C LEU A 24 18.42 -25.86 -3.03
N GLU A 25 19.36 -26.26 -3.88
CA GLU A 25 19.23 -27.48 -4.69
C GLU A 25 19.17 -28.74 -3.81
N HIS A 26 19.92 -28.78 -2.71
CA HIS A 26 19.88 -29.86 -1.74
C HIS A 26 18.55 -29.88 -0.95
N GLU A 27 18.05 -28.72 -0.50
CA GLU A 27 16.77 -28.57 0.21
C GLU A 27 15.61 -29.07 -0.66
N LEU A 28 15.61 -28.69 -1.94
CA LEU A 28 14.56 -29.06 -2.88
C LEU A 28 14.75 -30.46 -3.46
N LYS A 29 15.95 -31.05 -3.37
CA LYS A 29 16.36 -32.31 -4.03
C LYS A 29 16.23 -32.26 -5.57
N PHE A 30 16.34 -31.06 -6.16
CA PHE A 30 16.26 -30.82 -7.60
C PHE A 30 17.25 -29.70 -7.98
N SER A 31 17.79 -29.75 -9.20
CA SER A 31 18.56 -28.63 -9.77
C SER A 31 17.65 -27.45 -10.09
N LEU A 32 18.16 -26.23 -9.95
CA LEU A 32 17.36 -25.04 -10.26
C LEU A 32 17.05 -24.95 -11.77
N PRO A 33 15.80 -24.67 -12.15
CA PRO A 33 15.43 -24.46 -13.56
C PRO A 33 16.24 -23.33 -14.20
N GLN A 34 16.87 -23.60 -15.35
CA GLN A 34 17.70 -22.61 -16.06
C GLN A 34 16.89 -21.38 -16.51
N ILE A 35 15.61 -21.60 -16.81
CA ILE A 35 14.66 -20.56 -17.22
C ILE A 35 14.56 -19.40 -16.20
N LEU A 36 14.78 -19.67 -14.91
CA LEU A 36 14.81 -18.64 -13.85
C LEU A 36 15.91 -17.59 -14.08
N PHE A 37 17.06 -18.02 -14.58
CA PHE A 37 18.20 -17.15 -14.87
C PHE A 37 18.05 -16.49 -16.23
N GLU A 38 17.60 -17.23 -17.24
CA GLU A 38 17.40 -16.72 -18.61
C GLU A 38 16.36 -15.62 -18.68
N LYS A 39 15.24 -15.79 -17.95
CA LYS A 39 14.20 -14.75 -17.83
C LYS A 39 14.55 -13.66 -16.82
N GLY A 40 15.67 -13.84 -16.11
CA GLY A 40 16.18 -12.88 -15.14
C GLY A 40 15.29 -12.73 -13.92
N LEU A 41 14.61 -13.80 -13.48
CA LEU A 41 13.82 -13.84 -12.23
C LEU A 41 14.73 -13.94 -11.01
N VAL A 42 15.87 -14.62 -11.16
CA VAL A 42 16.88 -14.83 -10.12
C VAL A 42 18.22 -14.29 -10.61
N THR A 43 18.99 -13.67 -9.71
CA THR A 43 20.35 -13.20 -10.03
C THR A 43 21.26 -14.39 -10.34
N PRO A 44 22.24 -14.25 -11.25
CA PRO A 44 23.30 -15.24 -11.34
C PRO A 44 24.02 -15.38 -9.99
N PRO A 45 24.61 -16.56 -9.67
CA PRO A 45 25.36 -16.74 -8.44
C PRO A 45 26.46 -15.69 -8.31
N ASN A 46 26.51 -15.00 -7.17
CA ASN A 46 27.59 -14.08 -6.88
C ASN A 46 28.92 -14.84 -6.62
N LYS A 47 30.00 -14.11 -6.31
CA LYS A 47 31.32 -14.72 -6.05
C LYS A 47 31.31 -15.75 -4.91
N ASP A 48 30.36 -15.63 -3.98
CA ASP A 48 30.21 -16.51 -2.82
C ASP A 48 29.12 -17.58 -3.03
N GLY A 49 28.59 -17.75 -4.25
CA GLY A 49 27.60 -18.79 -4.60
C GLY A 49 26.14 -18.49 -4.22
N TYR A 50 25.84 -17.30 -3.72
CA TYR A 50 24.48 -16.88 -3.34
C TYR A 50 23.69 -16.34 -4.54
N ILE A 51 22.39 -16.64 -4.53
CA ILE A 51 21.41 -16.16 -5.49
C ILE A 51 20.27 -15.40 -4.77
N ASN A 52 19.62 -14.47 -5.47
CA ASN A 52 18.54 -13.64 -4.93
C ASN A 52 17.46 -13.36 -5.98
N LEU A 53 16.26 -12.95 -5.55
CA LEU A 53 15.21 -12.49 -6.46
C LEU A 53 15.57 -11.14 -7.09
N THR A 54 15.33 -11.01 -8.40
CA THR A 54 15.38 -9.73 -9.11
C THR A 54 14.04 -8.99 -8.99
N ARG A 55 13.92 -7.79 -9.60
CA ARG A 55 12.62 -7.10 -9.74
C ARG A 55 11.57 -7.96 -10.47
N ARG A 56 11.98 -8.70 -11.51
CA ARG A 56 11.10 -9.64 -12.21
C ARG A 56 10.68 -10.79 -11.30
N GLY A 57 11.62 -11.35 -10.54
CA GLY A 57 11.33 -12.42 -9.56
C GLY A 57 10.34 -11.96 -8.48
N ILE A 58 10.52 -10.75 -7.95
CA ILE A 58 9.60 -10.14 -6.98
C ILE A 58 8.22 -9.90 -7.62
N SER A 59 8.17 -9.38 -8.85
CA SER A 59 6.92 -9.20 -9.59
C SER A 59 6.19 -10.53 -9.81
N SER A 60 6.93 -11.58 -10.16
CA SER A 60 6.37 -12.92 -10.36
C SER A 60 5.77 -13.50 -9.09
N LEU A 61 6.47 -13.33 -7.98
CA LEU A 61 5.96 -13.74 -6.69
C LEU A 61 4.72 -12.92 -6.30
N GLY A 62 4.71 -11.62 -6.58
CA GLY A 62 3.54 -10.77 -6.42
C GLY A 62 2.33 -11.33 -7.16
N PHE A 63 2.50 -11.71 -8.43
CA PHE A 63 1.45 -12.34 -9.22
C PHE A 63 0.98 -13.65 -8.58
N LEU A 64 1.91 -14.55 -8.24
CA LEU A 64 1.61 -15.82 -7.56
C LEU A 64 0.81 -15.61 -6.27
N THR A 65 1.22 -14.67 -5.42
CA THR A 65 0.52 -14.34 -4.16
C THR A 65 -0.79 -13.55 -4.34
N SER A 66 -1.01 -12.94 -5.51
CA SER A 66 -2.21 -12.17 -5.81
C SER A 66 -3.29 -12.99 -6.54
N VAL A 67 -2.87 -13.99 -7.31
CA VAL A 67 -3.75 -14.93 -8.03
C VAL A 67 -4.04 -16.16 -7.18
N ARG A 68 -3.08 -16.58 -6.35
CA ARG A 68 -3.28 -17.57 -5.30
C ARG A 68 -3.16 -16.83 -3.99
N GLU A 69 -4.25 -16.77 -3.23
CA GLU A 69 -4.28 -16.36 -1.83
C GLU A 69 -3.40 -17.32 -1.02
N LEU A 70 -2.09 -17.20 -1.17
CA LEU A 70 -1.10 -17.99 -0.45
C LEU A 70 -0.85 -17.29 0.88
N SER A 71 -1.87 -17.43 1.73
CA SER A 71 -1.78 -17.18 3.15
C SER A 71 -0.49 -17.82 3.70
N THR A 72 0.29 -17.05 4.45
CA THR A 72 1.46 -17.63 5.14
C THR A 72 1.05 -18.63 6.24
N LEU A 73 -0.24 -18.68 6.58
CA LEU A 73 -0.87 -19.57 7.54
C LEU A 73 -2.20 -20.06 6.97
N GLU A 74 -2.43 -21.37 7.02
CA GLU A 74 -3.72 -21.98 6.67
C GLU A 74 -4.87 -21.33 7.47
N HIS A 75 -6.08 -21.30 6.89
CA HIS A 75 -7.25 -20.62 7.47
C HIS A 75 -7.53 -21.04 8.92
N GLU A 76 -7.35 -22.32 9.26
CA GLU A 76 -7.50 -22.82 10.62
C GLU A 76 -6.49 -22.20 11.60
N LEU A 77 -5.20 -22.16 11.22
CA LEU A 77 -4.13 -21.58 12.04
C LEU A 77 -4.27 -20.06 12.18
N GLU A 78 -4.71 -19.37 11.12
CA GLU A 78 -5.01 -17.94 11.15
C GLU A 78 -6.13 -17.63 12.16
N HIS A 79 -7.18 -18.45 12.16
CA HIS A 79 -8.31 -18.28 13.07
C HIS A 79 -7.91 -18.56 14.53
N VAL A 80 -7.13 -19.61 14.77
CA VAL A 80 -6.58 -19.95 16.08
C VAL A 80 -5.69 -18.84 16.61
N LEU A 81 -4.74 -18.35 15.80
CA LEU A 81 -3.82 -17.28 16.19
C LEU A 81 -4.58 -16.00 16.52
N THR A 82 -5.53 -15.59 15.67
CA THR A 82 -6.34 -14.39 15.90
C THR A 82 -7.15 -14.50 17.19
N THR A 83 -7.71 -15.66 17.48
CA THR A 83 -8.51 -15.87 18.69
C THR A 83 -7.65 -15.79 19.95
N LEU A 84 -6.47 -16.42 19.94
CA LEU A 84 -5.47 -16.28 21.01
C LEU A 84 -5.12 -14.81 21.24
N GLU A 85 -4.81 -14.08 20.16
CA GLU A 85 -4.40 -12.68 20.25
C GLU A 85 -5.51 -11.75 20.77
N LYS A 86 -6.77 -11.97 20.37
CA LYS A 86 -7.91 -11.20 20.89
C LYS A 86 -8.19 -11.48 22.37
N MET A 87 -8.00 -12.73 22.83
CA MET A 87 -8.09 -13.04 24.26
C MET A 87 -7.00 -12.32 25.07
N GLU A 88 -5.78 -12.25 24.52
CA GLU A 88 -4.67 -11.53 25.15
C GLU A 88 -4.88 -10.01 25.14
N GLU A 89 -5.45 -9.46 24.06
CA GLU A 89 -5.82 -8.04 23.94
C GLU A 89 -6.73 -7.58 25.09
N GLU A 90 -7.76 -8.36 25.44
CA GLU A 90 -8.69 -8.06 26.53
C GLU A 90 -7.94 -7.86 27.86
N LEU A 91 -7.01 -8.75 28.17
CA LEU A 91 -6.22 -8.73 29.42
C LEU A 91 -5.12 -7.65 29.42
N ILE A 92 -4.47 -7.43 28.28
CA ILE A 92 -3.44 -6.39 28.14
C ILE A 92 -4.03 -5.01 28.39
N ASN A 93 -5.23 -4.72 27.88
CA ASN A 93 -5.83 -3.40 27.98
C ASN A 93 -6.39 -3.06 29.37
N ILE A 94 -6.55 -4.05 30.25
CA ILE A 94 -6.81 -3.84 31.68
C ILE A 94 -5.52 -3.74 32.52
N GLY A 95 -4.35 -3.88 31.90
CA GLY A 95 -3.03 -3.69 32.52
C GLY A 95 -2.23 -4.96 32.83
N PHE A 96 -2.73 -6.15 32.47
CA PHE A 96 -2.00 -7.41 32.65
C PHE A 96 -1.14 -7.72 31.41
N TYR A 97 0.15 -7.40 31.46
CA TYR A 97 1.07 -7.61 30.32
C TYR A 97 1.70 -9.01 30.27
N ASP A 98 1.82 -9.71 31.39
CA ASP A 98 2.37 -11.08 31.46
C ASP A 98 1.31 -12.16 31.16
N VAL A 99 0.49 -11.96 30.12
CA VAL A 99 -0.58 -12.90 29.72
C VAL A 99 -0.03 -14.29 29.41
N ILE A 100 -0.75 -15.33 29.83
CA ILE A 100 -0.45 -16.73 29.52
C ILE A 100 -1.79 -17.41 29.20
N THR A 101 -1.89 -18.00 28.02
CA THR A 101 -3.09 -18.72 27.58
C THR A 101 -2.82 -20.22 27.55
N THR A 102 -3.69 -21.00 28.17
CA THR A 102 -3.60 -22.47 28.14
C THR A 102 -4.42 -23.05 26.98
N PRO A 103 -4.11 -24.27 26.49
CA PRO A 103 -4.93 -24.93 25.47
C PRO A 103 -6.41 -25.05 25.85
N GLU A 104 -6.72 -25.27 27.13
CA GLU A 104 -8.10 -25.43 27.62
C GLU A 104 -8.92 -24.14 27.49
N GLN A 105 -8.30 -22.99 27.79
CA GLN A 105 -8.94 -21.68 27.62
C GLN A 105 -9.25 -21.41 26.15
N LEU A 106 -8.32 -21.79 25.26
CA LEU A 106 -8.49 -21.65 23.82
C LEU A 106 -9.58 -22.58 23.26
N THR A 107 -9.59 -23.84 23.71
CA THR A 107 -10.66 -24.82 23.42
C THR A 107 -12.03 -24.29 23.80
N GLN A 108 -12.18 -23.70 25.00
CA GLN A 108 -13.46 -23.13 25.45
C GLN A 108 -13.95 -21.98 24.55
N LYS A 109 -13.04 -21.15 24.03
CA LYS A 109 -13.38 -20.01 23.19
C LYS A 109 -13.69 -20.41 21.74
N LEU A 110 -12.93 -21.36 21.19
CA LEU A 110 -13.05 -21.81 19.79
C LEU A 110 -14.05 -22.94 19.57
N GLY A 111 -14.40 -23.70 20.61
CA GLY A 111 -15.26 -24.90 20.47
C GLY A 111 -14.57 -26.08 19.76
N ILE A 112 -13.24 -26.13 19.75
CA ILE A 112 -12.43 -27.21 19.14
C ILE A 112 -11.96 -28.23 20.19
N SER A 113 -11.50 -29.41 19.76
CA SER A 113 -10.94 -30.39 20.69
C SER A 113 -9.64 -29.91 21.34
N SER A 114 -9.30 -30.43 22.53
CA SER A 114 -8.02 -30.11 23.19
C SER A 114 -6.81 -30.60 22.38
N GLU A 115 -6.96 -31.71 21.64
CA GLU A 115 -5.89 -32.25 20.80
C GLU A 115 -5.60 -31.31 19.62
N ASP A 116 -6.66 -30.78 18.97
CA ASP A 116 -6.53 -29.83 17.87
C ASP A 116 -5.92 -28.50 18.35
N ALA A 117 -6.35 -27.98 19.51
CA ALA A 117 -5.78 -26.77 20.09
C ALA A 117 -4.26 -26.91 20.33
N VAL A 118 -3.83 -28.03 20.92
CA VAL A 118 -2.40 -28.30 21.17
C VAL A 118 -1.63 -28.45 19.86
N LYS A 119 -2.19 -29.17 18.87
CA LYS A 119 -1.59 -29.35 17.54
C LYS A 119 -1.38 -28.00 16.86
N ASN A 120 -2.41 -27.16 16.80
CA ASN A 120 -2.37 -25.86 16.14
C ASN A 120 -1.40 -24.89 16.85
N LEU A 121 -1.40 -24.85 18.18
CA LEU A 121 -0.44 -24.05 18.97
C LEU A 121 1.01 -24.52 18.77
N LYS A 122 1.23 -25.84 18.68
CA LYS A 122 2.55 -26.39 18.38
C LYS A 122 3.01 -25.95 17.00
N GLU A 123 2.18 -26.04 15.98
CA GLU A 123 2.54 -25.60 14.62
C GLU A 123 2.81 -24.09 14.55
N LEU A 124 1.97 -23.27 15.19
CA LEU A 124 2.19 -21.82 15.28
C LEU A 124 3.50 -21.48 15.99
N SER A 125 3.90 -22.26 16.99
CA SER A 125 5.17 -22.08 17.70
C SER A 125 6.39 -22.46 16.85
N GLU A 126 6.30 -23.53 16.05
CA GLU A 126 7.34 -23.94 15.11
C GLU A 126 7.55 -22.87 14.01
N LYS A 127 6.46 -22.18 13.64
CA LYS A 127 6.47 -21.03 12.72
C LYS A 127 6.82 -19.69 13.40
N MET A 128 7.15 -19.68 14.69
CA MET A 128 7.52 -18.50 15.49
C MET A 128 6.44 -17.41 15.58
N TYR A 129 5.15 -17.78 15.48
CA TYR A 129 4.03 -16.87 15.74
C TYR A 129 3.62 -16.84 17.22
N VAL A 130 3.93 -17.91 17.95
CA VAL A 130 3.54 -18.12 19.35
C VAL A 130 4.75 -18.61 20.15
N LEU A 131 4.95 -18.11 21.36
CA LEU A 131 5.92 -18.62 22.31
C LEU A 131 5.29 -19.72 23.16
N LYS A 132 6.07 -20.78 23.39
CA LYS A 132 5.85 -21.71 24.51
C LYS A 132 6.51 -21.15 25.75
N LEU A 133 5.77 -21.08 26.85
CA LEU A 133 6.28 -20.61 28.14
C LEU A 133 6.50 -21.81 29.05
N TYR A 134 7.66 -21.86 29.73
CA TYR A 134 8.07 -23.02 30.52
C TYR A 134 8.24 -22.68 32.01
N ASP A 135 8.01 -23.67 32.87
CA ASP A 135 8.41 -23.63 34.26
C ASP A 135 9.91 -24.02 34.45
N GLU A 136 10.40 -24.00 35.68
CA GLU A 136 11.79 -24.38 35.99
C GLU A 136 12.11 -25.86 35.76
N ARG A 137 11.07 -26.70 35.71
CA ARG A 137 11.16 -28.14 35.49
C ARG A 137 11.12 -28.50 34.00
N GLY A 138 10.84 -27.54 33.12
CA GLY A 138 10.72 -27.73 31.68
C GLY A 138 9.31 -28.14 31.20
N ASN A 139 8.28 -27.98 32.03
CA ASN A 139 6.90 -28.19 31.62
C ASN A 139 6.34 -26.93 30.96
N ILE A 140 5.51 -27.11 29.94
CA ILE A 140 4.80 -26.00 29.29
C ILE A 140 3.73 -25.49 30.25
N VAL A 141 3.82 -24.22 30.61
CA VAL A 141 2.84 -23.50 31.45
C VAL A 141 1.71 -22.93 30.58
N GLY A 142 2.03 -22.57 29.35
CA GLY A 142 1.06 -22.07 28.38
C GLY A 142 1.76 -21.40 27.20
N TYR A 143 0.97 -20.62 26.47
CA TYR A 143 1.37 -20.00 25.22
C TYR A 143 1.16 -18.49 25.27
N ARG A 144 1.95 -17.76 24.50
CA ARG A 144 1.80 -16.31 24.29
C ARG A 144 2.02 -15.94 22.84
N SER A 145 1.14 -15.16 22.23
CA SER A 145 1.38 -14.69 20.86
C SER A 145 2.62 -13.80 20.76
N ARG A 146 3.20 -13.72 19.56
CA ARG A 146 4.32 -12.83 19.28
C ARG A 146 3.98 -11.37 19.56
N ILE A 147 2.78 -10.92 19.20
CA ILE A 147 2.37 -9.52 19.41
C ILE A 147 2.16 -9.21 20.89
N ALA A 148 1.60 -10.14 21.67
CA ALA A 148 1.50 -9.98 23.13
C ALA A 148 2.88 -9.93 23.79
N GLU A 149 3.85 -10.76 23.37
CA GLU A 149 5.21 -10.68 23.87
C GLU A 149 5.87 -9.33 23.51
N ILE A 150 5.72 -8.84 22.28
CA ILE A 150 6.22 -7.51 21.90
C ILE A 150 5.60 -6.43 22.79
N THR A 151 4.30 -6.51 23.05
CA THR A 151 3.58 -5.55 23.91
C THR A 151 4.11 -5.55 25.33
N ARG A 152 4.35 -6.73 25.90
CA ARG A 152 4.97 -6.93 27.21
C ARG A 152 6.39 -6.37 27.26
N LEU A 153 7.20 -6.64 26.24
CA LEU A 153 8.56 -6.08 26.16
C LEU A 153 8.54 -4.56 26.08
N ILE A 154 7.58 -3.97 25.37
CA ILE A 154 7.40 -2.51 25.30
C ILE A 154 7.04 -1.93 26.68
N SER A 155 6.13 -2.56 27.42
CA SER A 155 5.76 -2.08 28.76
C SER A 155 6.91 -2.15 29.77
N CYS A 156 7.89 -3.03 29.55
CA CYS A 156 9.09 -3.15 30.38
C CYS A 156 10.31 -2.33 29.90
N LEU A 157 10.20 -1.49 28.86
CA LEU A 157 11.37 -0.83 28.27
C LEU A 157 12.12 0.08 29.25
N LYS A 158 13.44 -0.11 29.29
CA LYS A 158 14.39 0.72 30.06
C LYS A 158 15.36 1.48 29.16
N GLN A 159 15.86 2.61 29.66
CA GLN A 159 16.93 3.36 29.01
C GLN A 159 18.31 2.78 29.35
N ARG A 160 18.70 1.73 28.63
CA ARG A 160 19.96 0.99 28.82
C ARG A 160 21.11 1.60 28.01
N PHE A 161 22.30 1.69 28.59
CA PHE A 161 23.54 2.07 27.90
C PHE A 161 24.72 1.13 28.19
N SER A 162 24.62 0.28 29.22
CA SER A 162 25.66 -0.66 29.65
C SER A 162 25.07 -2.01 30.07
N GLU A 163 25.90 -3.02 30.33
CA GLU A 163 25.40 -4.33 30.77
C GLU A 163 24.96 -4.33 32.24
N ASP A 164 25.55 -3.46 33.06
CA ASP A 164 25.37 -3.42 34.53
C ASP A 164 24.19 -2.55 34.98
N ASP A 165 23.64 -1.72 34.11
CA ASP A 165 22.54 -0.80 34.45
C ASP A 165 21.15 -1.46 34.43
N ILE A 166 21.03 -2.78 34.31
CA ILE A 166 19.74 -3.49 34.16
C ILE A 166 18.71 -3.20 35.27
N TYR A 167 19.17 -3.10 36.52
CA TYR A 167 18.30 -2.85 37.68
C TYR A 167 18.18 -1.35 38.03
N ASN A 168 19.06 -0.52 37.47
CA ASN A 168 19.22 0.88 37.83
C ASN A 168 18.75 1.85 36.72
N ALA A 169 18.63 1.34 35.49
CA ALA A 169 18.19 2.11 34.34
C ALA A 169 16.71 2.52 34.50
N PRO A 170 16.37 3.76 34.14
CA PRO A 170 15.01 4.25 34.28
C PRO A 170 14.07 3.57 33.27
N ASN A 171 12.83 3.33 33.70
CA ASN A 171 11.75 2.85 32.85
C ASN A 171 11.27 3.96 31.90
N LEU A 172 10.83 3.58 30.70
CA LEU A 172 10.47 4.51 29.63
C LEU A 172 8.98 4.57 29.32
N VAL A 173 8.21 3.59 29.77
CA VAL A 173 6.81 3.40 29.39
C VAL A 173 5.97 3.30 30.65
N SER A 174 4.92 4.13 30.73
CA SER A 174 3.96 4.06 31.83
C SER A 174 2.85 3.07 31.54
N SER A 175 2.42 2.98 30.27
CA SER A 175 1.33 2.11 29.84
C SER A 175 1.37 1.87 28.33
N VAL A 176 0.91 0.70 27.92
CA VAL A 176 0.70 0.31 26.52
C VAL A 176 -0.72 -0.22 26.37
N LYS A 177 -1.38 0.14 25.28
CA LYS A 177 -2.61 -0.52 24.81
C LYS A 177 -2.33 -1.27 23.52
N LEU A 178 -2.89 -2.47 23.39
CA LEU A 178 -2.90 -3.25 22.17
C LEU A 178 -4.33 -3.24 21.63
N ARG A 179 -4.53 -2.90 20.36
CA ARG A 179 -5.83 -3.08 19.69
C ARG A 179 -5.68 -3.95 18.46
N ILE A 180 -6.59 -4.89 18.28
CA ILE A 180 -6.57 -5.82 17.14
C ILE A 180 -7.84 -5.59 16.32
N LYS A 181 -7.69 -5.09 15.10
CA LYS A 181 -8.80 -4.89 14.17
C LYS A 181 -8.77 -5.93 13.07
N ASP A 182 -9.94 -6.49 12.77
CA ASP A 182 -10.09 -7.40 11.65
C ASP A 182 -9.91 -6.67 10.32
N ARG A 183 -9.22 -7.32 9.38
CA ARG A 183 -9.06 -6.84 8.01
C ARG A 183 -10.00 -7.63 7.13
N TYR A 184 -10.92 -6.92 6.51
CA TYR A 184 -11.87 -7.47 5.56
C TYR A 184 -11.38 -7.24 4.14
N VAL A 185 -11.83 -8.11 3.25
CA VAL A 185 -11.79 -7.90 1.80
C VAL A 185 -13.13 -8.16 1.20
N THR A 186 -13.44 -7.40 0.17
CA THR A 186 -14.59 -7.66 -0.69
C THR A 186 -14.37 -8.98 -1.46
N ARG A 187 -15.20 -9.99 -1.20
CA ARG A 187 -15.10 -11.32 -1.80
C ARG A 187 -15.42 -11.28 -3.30
N ARG A 188 -14.58 -11.93 -4.11
CA ARG A 188 -14.81 -12.12 -5.55
C ARG A 188 -15.45 -13.47 -5.82
N SER A 189 -16.78 -13.50 -5.88
CA SER A 189 -17.55 -14.74 -6.06
C SER A 189 -18.07 -14.94 -7.49
N ILE A 190 -18.19 -13.88 -8.27
CA ILE A 190 -18.94 -13.90 -9.55
C ILE A 190 -17.97 -14.14 -10.71
N PRO A 191 -18.10 -15.23 -11.47
CA PRO A 191 -17.32 -15.46 -12.69
C PRO A 191 -17.40 -14.28 -13.66
N VAL A 192 -16.28 -13.97 -14.32
CA VAL A 192 -16.25 -12.96 -15.38
C VAL A 192 -17.18 -13.31 -16.54
N GLU A 193 -17.38 -14.61 -16.84
CA GLU A 193 -18.34 -15.07 -17.85
C GLU A 193 -19.75 -14.54 -17.57
N ASP A 194 -20.24 -14.74 -16.36
CA ASP A 194 -21.57 -14.32 -15.93
C ASP A 194 -21.74 -12.79 -16.05
N LEU A 195 -20.72 -12.03 -15.66
CA LEU A 195 -20.73 -10.56 -15.84
C LEU A 195 -20.85 -10.18 -17.33
N MET A 196 -20.15 -10.89 -18.21
CA MET A 196 -20.22 -10.62 -19.66
C MET A 196 -21.59 -10.98 -20.23
N ASP A 197 -22.19 -12.09 -19.81
CA ASP A 197 -23.55 -12.48 -20.20
C ASP A 197 -24.59 -11.46 -19.74
N GLU A 198 -24.43 -10.91 -18.53
CA GLU A 198 -25.31 -9.85 -18.04
C GLU A 198 -25.14 -8.53 -18.81
N LEU A 199 -23.91 -8.17 -19.19
CA LEU A 199 -23.63 -6.99 -20.02
C LEU A 199 -24.26 -7.10 -21.41
N GLU A 200 -24.29 -8.30 -21.99
CA GLU A 200 -24.90 -8.58 -23.29
C GLU A 200 -26.37 -8.12 -23.34
N GLY A 201 -27.11 -8.28 -22.23
CA GLY A 201 -28.50 -7.83 -22.11
C GLY A 201 -28.71 -6.31 -22.19
N TYR A 202 -27.65 -5.51 -22.07
CA TYR A 202 -27.68 -4.04 -22.22
C TYR A 202 -27.14 -3.57 -23.57
N VAL A 203 -26.57 -4.46 -24.39
CA VAL A 203 -26.02 -4.11 -25.70
C VAL A 203 -27.17 -3.76 -26.64
N SER A 204 -27.14 -2.57 -27.22
CA SER A 204 -28.13 -2.17 -28.23
C SER A 204 -27.97 -2.97 -29.52
N ASP A 205 -29.05 -3.26 -30.24
CA ASP A 205 -29.08 -4.03 -31.50
C ASP A 205 -28.01 -3.60 -32.52
N GLN A 206 -27.72 -2.29 -32.60
CA GLN A 206 -26.70 -1.74 -33.50
C GLN A 206 -25.25 -2.17 -33.20
N PHE A 207 -24.99 -2.75 -32.02
CA PHE A 207 -23.68 -3.21 -31.55
C PHE A 207 -23.59 -4.73 -31.44
N GLU A 208 -24.68 -5.46 -31.67
CA GLU A 208 -24.77 -6.92 -31.48
C GLU A 208 -23.69 -7.66 -32.30
N GLY A 209 -23.46 -7.24 -33.56
CA GLY A 209 -22.44 -7.83 -34.42
C GLY A 209 -20.99 -7.62 -33.94
N SER A 210 -20.72 -6.59 -33.15
CA SER A 210 -19.38 -6.32 -32.58
C SER A 210 -19.20 -6.86 -31.17
N TRP A 211 -20.30 -7.15 -30.46
CA TRP A 211 -20.25 -7.57 -29.06
C TRP A 211 -19.45 -8.85 -28.86
N LYS A 212 -19.59 -9.84 -29.76
CA LYS A 212 -18.85 -11.09 -29.67
C LYS A 212 -17.33 -10.86 -29.59
N ILE A 213 -16.79 -10.01 -30.47
CA ILE A 213 -15.37 -9.66 -30.48
C ILE A 213 -15.00 -8.89 -29.21
N VAL A 214 -15.84 -7.94 -28.78
CA VAL A 214 -15.58 -7.17 -27.55
C VAL A 214 -15.57 -8.09 -26.32
N LYS A 215 -16.49 -9.05 -26.24
CA LYS A 215 -16.57 -10.04 -25.18
C LYS A 215 -15.30 -10.88 -25.11
N ASP A 216 -14.81 -11.36 -26.25
CA ASP A 216 -13.56 -12.13 -26.35
C ASP A 216 -12.35 -11.28 -25.89
N VAL A 217 -12.25 -10.03 -26.36
CA VAL A 217 -11.19 -9.09 -25.97
C VAL A 217 -11.19 -8.79 -24.48
N LEU A 218 -12.37 -8.56 -23.88
CA LEU A 218 -12.49 -8.29 -22.44
C LEU A 218 -12.10 -9.50 -21.61
N LYS A 219 -12.52 -10.71 -22.00
CA LYS A 219 -12.14 -11.95 -21.31
C LYS A 219 -10.64 -12.21 -21.36
N ALA A 220 -10.03 -12.04 -22.54
CA ALA A 220 -8.59 -12.18 -22.71
C ALA A 220 -7.82 -11.17 -21.84
N TRP A 221 -8.27 -9.92 -21.80
CA TRP A 221 -7.68 -8.89 -20.93
C TRP A 221 -7.80 -9.25 -19.45
N LEU A 222 -8.99 -9.62 -18.98
CA LEU A 222 -9.21 -9.93 -17.56
C LEU A 222 -8.43 -11.18 -17.13
N SER A 223 -8.41 -12.23 -17.95
CA SER A 223 -7.58 -13.42 -17.71
C SER A 223 -6.07 -13.11 -17.72
N TYR A 224 -5.62 -12.24 -18.63
CA TYR A 224 -4.23 -11.81 -18.70
C TYR A 224 -3.75 -11.20 -17.37
N VAL A 225 -4.59 -10.40 -16.71
CA VAL A 225 -4.28 -9.76 -15.43
C VAL A 225 -4.66 -10.61 -14.20
N GLY A 226 -5.15 -11.84 -14.40
CA GLY A 226 -5.49 -12.78 -13.32
C GLY A 226 -6.86 -12.51 -12.66
N ILE A 227 -7.78 -11.85 -13.36
CA ILE A 227 -9.15 -11.61 -12.89
C ILE A 227 -10.08 -12.62 -13.54
N GLU A 228 -10.40 -13.69 -12.81
CA GLU A 228 -11.37 -14.71 -13.24
C GLU A 228 -12.74 -14.50 -12.61
N LYS A 229 -12.77 -13.86 -11.44
CA LYS A 229 -13.98 -13.52 -10.70
C LYS A 229 -13.96 -12.04 -10.30
N VAL A 230 -15.14 -11.45 -10.27
CA VAL A 230 -15.39 -10.10 -9.76
C VAL A 230 -16.24 -10.17 -8.50
N SER A 231 -16.21 -9.08 -7.75
CA SER A 231 -17.06 -8.88 -6.59
C SER A 231 -18.48 -8.43 -7.01
N ASN A 232 -19.49 -8.59 -6.14
CA ASN A 232 -20.83 -8.05 -6.37
C ASN A 232 -20.80 -6.52 -6.46
N PHE A 233 -20.04 -5.84 -5.60
CA PHE A 233 -19.76 -4.41 -5.75
C PHE A 233 -19.27 -4.05 -7.16
N GLN A 234 -18.28 -4.77 -7.70
CA GLN A 234 -17.77 -4.53 -9.05
C GLN A 234 -18.82 -4.81 -10.12
N ARG A 235 -19.60 -5.88 -9.99
CA ARG A 235 -20.69 -6.23 -10.91
C ARG A 235 -21.75 -5.12 -10.95
N VAL A 236 -22.27 -4.70 -9.79
CA VAL A 236 -23.32 -3.68 -9.70
C VAL A 236 -22.85 -2.35 -10.31
N ALA A 237 -21.63 -1.91 -9.98
CA ALA A 237 -21.04 -0.71 -10.56
C ALA A 237 -20.83 -0.84 -12.08
N THR A 238 -20.33 -1.98 -12.55
CA THR A 238 -20.07 -2.24 -13.97
C THR A 238 -21.36 -2.18 -14.79
N LEU A 239 -22.41 -2.89 -14.37
CA LEU A 239 -23.69 -2.94 -15.07
C LEU A 239 -24.37 -1.57 -15.10
N ASP A 240 -24.34 -0.83 -13.99
CA ASP A 240 -24.98 0.47 -13.90
C ASP A 240 -24.27 1.54 -14.76
N ILE A 241 -22.94 1.55 -14.75
CA ILE A 241 -22.15 2.44 -15.62
C ILE A 241 -22.37 2.07 -17.09
N PHE A 242 -22.37 0.78 -17.45
CA PHE A 242 -22.59 0.35 -18.83
C PHE A 242 -23.98 0.74 -19.33
N ASN A 243 -25.03 0.51 -18.53
CA ASN A 243 -26.39 0.92 -18.83
C ASN A 243 -26.48 2.45 -19.03
N ALA A 244 -25.83 3.24 -18.16
CA ALA A 244 -25.77 4.69 -18.31
C ALA A 244 -25.11 5.11 -19.63
N LEU A 245 -24.00 4.47 -20.03
CA LEU A 245 -23.32 4.72 -21.32
C LEU A 245 -24.23 4.40 -22.52
N GLN A 246 -24.97 3.30 -22.49
CA GLN A 246 -25.92 2.92 -23.54
C GLN A 246 -27.07 3.94 -23.64
N ARG A 247 -27.67 4.32 -22.51
CA ARG A 247 -28.72 5.36 -22.46
C ARG A 247 -28.22 6.72 -22.92
N MET A 248 -26.98 7.09 -22.60
CA MET A 248 -26.33 8.29 -23.13
C MET A 248 -26.17 8.20 -24.64
N HIS A 249 -25.76 7.05 -25.18
CA HIS A 249 -25.58 6.85 -26.61
C HIS A 249 -26.86 7.16 -27.39
N VAL A 250 -28.00 6.63 -26.94
CA VAL A 250 -29.32 6.85 -27.56
C VAL A 250 -29.99 8.19 -27.18
N GLY A 251 -29.30 9.03 -26.41
CA GLY A 251 -29.78 10.38 -26.05
C GLY A 251 -30.82 10.43 -24.94
N GLN A 252 -31.00 9.34 -24.18
CA GLN A 252 -31.94 9.26 -23.05
C GLN A 252 -31.35 9.78 -21.72
N LEU A 253 -30.04 10.03 -21.67
CA LEU A 253 -29.34 10.49 -20.47
C LEU A 253 -28.24 11.48 -20.86
N ASN A 254 -28.10 12.57 -20.08
CA ASN A 254 -27.09 13.61 -20.31
C ASN A 254 -26.01 13.64 -19.22
N THR A 255 -26.38 13.44 -17.96
CA THR A 255 -25.43 13.45 -16.84
C THR A 255 -25.77 12.33 -15.86
N TYR A 256 -24.77 11.60 -15.38
CA TYR A 256 -24.95 10.52 -14.41
C TYR A 256 -23.87 10.55 -13.31
N PRO A 257 -24.18 11.10 -12.12
CA PRO A 257 -23.26 11.15 -10.99
C PRO A 257 -23.32 9.85 -10.15
N MET A 258 -22.16 9.30 -9.82
CA MET A 258 -22.00 8.09 -9.01
C MET A 258 -20.80 8.21 -8.08
N ALA A 259 -20.89 7.62 -6.90
CA ALA A 259 -19.79 7.49 -5.96
C ALA A 259 -19.51 6.00 -5.71
N LEU A 260 -18.28 5.58 -5.98
CA LEU A 260 -17.76 4.23 -5.74
C LEU A 260 -16.94 4.27 -4.44
N VAL A 261 -17.54 3.80 -3.35
CA VAL A 261 -16.91 3.83 -2.03
C VAL A 261 -16.66 2.40 -1.60
N ALA A 262 -15.39 2.03 -1.52
CA ALA A 262 -14.97 0.71 -1.10
C ALA A 262 -13.54 0.78 -0.59
N GLU A 263 -13.07 -0.22 0.15
CA GLU A 263 -11.68 -0.30 0.58
C GLU A 263 -10.68 -0.39 -0.59
N THR A 264 -9.40 -0.16 -0.30
CA THR A 264 -8.34 -0.33 -1.29
C THR A 264 -8.19 -1.81 -1.63
N GLY A 265 -8.23 -2.15 -2.93
CA GLY A 265 -8.18 -3.54 -3.38
C GLY A 265 -9.53 -4.16 -3.77
N ALA A 266 -10.65 -3.52 -3.42
CA ALA A 266 -12.01 -3.93 -3.83
C ALA A 266 -12.29 -3.85 -5.34
N GLY A 267 -11.29 -3.49 -6.16
CA GLY A 267 -11.44 -3.45 -7.62
C GLY A 267 -12.21 -2.25 -8.15
N LYS A 268 -12.17 -1.11 -7.42
CA LYS A 268 -12.79 0.17 -7.84
C LYS A 268 -12.37 0.61 -9.25
N THR A 269 -11.09 0.43 -9.60
CA THR A 269 -10.55 0.80 -10.93
C THR A 269 -11.21 -0.03 -12.03
N GLU A 270 -11.26 -1.35 -11.86
CA GLU A 270 -11.89 -2.27 -12.81
C GLU A 270 -13.39 -2.00 -12.95
N ALA A 271 -14.08 -1.68 -11.84
CA ALA A 271 -15.52 -1.46 -11.80
C ALA A 271 -16.02 -0.38 -12.78
N TYR A 272 -15.25 0.68 -13.01
CA TYR A 272 -15.59 1.69 -14.02
C TYR A 272 -14.84 1.52 -15.35
N LEU A 273 -13.70 0.84 -15.35
CA LEU A 273 -12.89 0.68 -16.56
C LEU A 273 -13.46 -0.40 -17.48
N ILE A 274 -13.89 -1.54 -16.94
CA ILE A 274 -14.54 -2.62 -17.72
C ILE A 274 -15.69 -2.08 -18.58
N PRO A 275 -16.71 -1.40 -18.01
CA PRO A 275 -17.83 -0.92 -18.82
C PRO A 275 -17.42 0.19 -19.80
N PHE A 276 -16.45 1.02 -19.44
CA PHE A 276 -15.94 2.06 -20.34
C PHE A 276 -15.19 1.48 -21.54
N VAL A 277 -14.29 0.52 -21.32
CA VAL A 277 -13.54 -0.16 -22.40
C VAL A 277 -14.50 -0.94 -23.29
N ALA A 278 -15.45 -1.68 -22.71
CA ALA A 278 -16.49 -2.39 -23.46
C ALA A 278 -17.24 -1.43 -24.42
N TYR A 279 -17.72 -0.32 -23.88
CA TYR A 279 -18.43 0.70 -24.65
C TYR A 279 -17.55 1.36 -25.72
N LEU A 280 -16.31 1.70 -25.36
CA LEU A 280 -15.35 2.32 -26.28
C LEU A 280 -15.04 1.43 -27.48
N LEU A 281 -14.82 0.13 -27.25
CA LEU A 281 -14.57 -0.85 -28.30
C LEU A 281 -15.78 -1.00 -29.21
N LEU A 282 -16.98 -1.17 -28.65
CA LEU A 282 -18.23 -1.23 -29.43
C LEU A 282 -18.37 -0.03 -30.36
N ARG A 283 -18.08 1.18 -29.86
CA ARG A 283 -18.15 2.40 -30.68
C ARG A 283 -17.10 2.48 -31.77
N LYS A 284 -15.86 2.07 -31.49
CA LYS A 284 -14.77 2.10 -32.48
C LYS A 284 -14.96 1.04 -33.56
N MET A 285 -15.56 -0.10 -33.22
CA MET A 285 -15.85 -1.20 -34.14
C MET A 285 -17.10 -0.95 -34.99
N ALA A 286 -18.08 -0.23 -34.46
CA ALA A 286 -19.22 0.21 -35.26
C ALA A 286 -18.75 1.17 -36.37
N LEU A 287 -18.73 0.69 -37.61
CA LEU A 287 -18.20 1.30 -38.85
C LEU A 287 -18.89 2.62 -39.30
N ARG A 288 -19.26 3.52 -38.37
CA ARG A 288 -19.86 4.82 -38.67
C ARG A 288 -18.79 5.89 -38.79
N LYS A 289 -18.45 6.23 -40.04
CA LYS A 289 -17.72 7.47 -40.36
C LYS A 289 -18.55 8.65 -39.84
N LYS A 290 -18.05 9.38 -38.82
CA LYS A 290 -18.57 10.63 -38.21
C LYS A 290 -19.18 10.55 -36.80
N MET A 291 -18.84 9.57 -35.96
CA MET A 291 -19.11 9.72 -34.52
C MET A 291 -17.98 10.49 -33.82
N LYS A 292 -18.34 11.46 -32.97
CA LYS A 292 -17.42 12.03 -31.97
C LYS A 292 -16.96 10.96 -30.99
N LYS A 293 -15.85 11.19 -30.30
CA LYS A 293 -15.19 10.19 -29.46
C LYS A 293 -15.83 10.09 -28.07
N ALA A 294 -15.84 8.87 -27.53
CA ALA A 294 -16.00 8.65 -26.10
C ALA A 294 -14.63 8.73 -25.41
N ARG A 295 -14.50 9.49 -24.32
CA ARG A 295 -13.23 9.68 -23.61
C ARG A 295 -13.38 9.50 -22.11
N LEU A 296 -12.28 9.12 -21.46
CA LEU A 296 -12.15 9.03 -20.01
C LEU A 296 -11.08 9.99 -19.52
N ILE A 297 -11.44 10.93 -18.65
CA ILE A 297 -10.48 11.78 -17.93
C ILE A 297 -10.46 11.33 -16.47
N ILE A 298 -9.27 10.99 -15.99
CA ILE A 298 -9.04 10.57 -14.62
C ILE A 298 -8.24 11.67 -13.92
N VAL A 299 -8.81 12.23 -12.87
CA VAL A 299 -8.19 13.28 -12.07
C VAL A 299 -7.71 12.69 -10.76
N TYR A 300 -6.38 12.69 -10.60
CA TYR A 300 -5.72 12.27 -9.38
C TYR A 300 -5.30 13.48 -8.55
N PRO A 301 -5.46 13.43 -7.21
CA PRO A 301 -5.07 14.54 -6.35
C PRO A 301 -3.55 14.76 -6.32
N ARG A 302 -2.75 13.73 -6.63
CA ARG A 302 -1.28 13.79 -6.55
C ARG A 302 -0.59 13.08 -7.72
N VAL A 303 0.52 13.67 -8.19
CA VAL A 303 1.28 13.20 -9.36
C VAL A 303 1.84 11.78 -9.17
N ALA A 304 2.42 11.46 -8.01
CA ALA A 304 3.02 10.14 -7.81
C ALA A 304 2.01 8.99 -7.90
N LEU A 305 0.77 9.19 -7.43
CA LEU A 305 -0.30 8.20 -7.56
C LEU A 305 -0.73 8.01 -9.03
N SER A 306 -0.75 9.11 -9.79
CA SER A 306 -1.13 9.09 -11.20
C SER A 306 -0.18 8.27 -12.09
N LEU A 307 1.10 8.14 -11.71
CA LEU A 307 2.10 7.36 -12.44
C LEU A 307 1.95 5.84 -12.24
N ASN A 308 1.68 5.40 -11.01
CA ASN A 308 1.40 3.98 -10.74
C ASN A 308 0.16 3.52 -11.51
N GLN A 309 -0.85 4.40 -11.58
CA GLN A 309 -2.07 4.13 -12.33
C GLN A 309 -1.81 4.13 -13.83
N LEU A 310 -1.02 5.07 -14.36
CA LEU A 310 -0.59 5.05 -15.76
C LEU A 310 0.06 3.71 -16.15
N ALA A 311 0.93 3.17 -15.30
CA ALA A 311 1.54 1.86 -15.53
C ALA A 311 0.49 0.74 -15.59
N ARG A 312 -0.48 0.74 -14.66
CA ARG A 312 -1.59 -0.22 -14.63
C ARG A 312 -2.47 -0.13 -15.89
N PHE A 313 -2.91 1.05 -16.28
CA PHE A 313 -3.70 1.24 -17.50
C PHE A 313 -2.90 0.86 -18.76
N THR A 314 -1.61 1.20 -18.81
CA THR A 314 -0.76 0.82 -19.96
C THR A 314 -0.65 -0.69 -20.10
N LYS A 315 -0.51 -1.43 -18.98
CA LYS A 315 -0.56 -2.90 -18.96
C LYS A 315 -1.88 -3.45 -19.52
N TYR A 316 -3.00 -2.86 -19.12
CA TYR A 316 -4.33 -3.29 -19.55
C TYR A 316 -4.53 -3.05 -21.05
N LEU A 317 -4.25 -1.83 -21.49
CA LEU A 317 -4.40 -1.44 -22.89
C LEU A 317 -3.44 -2.17 -23.82
N TYR A 318 -2.25 -2.55 -23.33
CA TYR A 318 -1.32 -3.37 -24.11
C TYR A 318 -1.99 -4.69 -24.49
N GLN A 319 -2.51 -5.44 -23.51
CA GLN A 319 -3.18 -6.71 -23.78
C GLN A 319 -4.43 -6.54 -24.64
N ILE A 320 -5.25 -5.52 -24.37
CA ILE A 320 -6.45 -5.24 -25.17
C ILE A 320 -6.07 -5.02 -26.64
N ASN A 321 -5.03 -4.24 -26.92
CA ASN A 321 -4.57 -3.99 -28.27
C ASN A 321 -3.93 -5.22 -28.93
N GLU A 322 -3.20 -6.06 -28.18
CA GLU A 322 -2.67 -7.32 -28.71
C GLU A 322 -3.80 -8.29 -29.09
N GLU A 323 -4.86 -8.38 -28.29
CA GLU A 323 -6.00 -9.23 -28.59
C GLU A 323 -6.76 -8.73 -29.83
N ILE A 324 -6.98 -7.42 -29.94
CA ILE A 324 -7.63 -6.82 -31.12
C ILE A 324 -6.88 -7.16 -32.41
N LYS A 325 -5.54 -7.22 -32.40
CA LYS A 325 -4.75 -7.59 -33.60
C LYS A 325 -5.05 -9.01 -34.09
N GLN A 326 -5.50 -9.90 -33.21
CA GLN A 326 -5.86 -11.28 -33.58
C GLN A 326 -7.20 -11.35 -34.33
N HIS A 327 -7.98 -10.26 -34.33
CA HIS A 327 -9.24 -10.15 -35.04
C HIS A 327 -9.08 -9.25 -36.29
N PRO A 328 -9.02 -9.83 -37.51
CA PRO A 328 -8.78 -9.06 -38.74
C PRO A 328 -9.80 -7.94 -38.97
N GLU A 329 -11.06 -8.16 -38.58
CA GLU A 329 -12.19 -7.24 -38.78
C GLU A 329 -12.04 -5.90 -38.04
N CYS A 330 -11.23 -5.85 -36.98
CA CYS A 330 -11.02 -4.65 -36.17
C CYS A 330 -9.53 -4.36 -35.89
N SER A 331 -8.62 -4.95 -36.67
CA SER A 331 -7.17 -4.82 -36.51
C SER A 331 -6.63 -3.38 -36.57
N ASN A 332 -7.42 -2.43 -37.08
CA ASN A 332 -7.11 -1.01 -37.10
C ASN A 332 -7.51 -0.26 -35.81
N VAL A 333 -8.32 -0.88 -34.95
CA VAL A 333 -8.73 -0.31 -33.67
C VAL A 333 -7.55 -0.35 -32.70
N LYS A 334 -7.23 0.80 -32.12
CA LYS A 334 -6.25 0.92 -31.04
C LYS A 334 -6.81 1.80 -29.95
N ILE A 335 -6.44 1.51 -28.71
CA ILE A 335 -6.74 2.35 -27.56
C ILE A 335 -5.44 2.92 -26.99
N TYR A 336 -5.44 4.21 -26.67
CA TYR A 336 -4.29 4.89 -26.09
C TYR A 336 -4.63 5.67 -24.82
N ILE A 337 -3.65 5.72 -23.92
CA ILE A 337 -3.68 6.54 -22.71
C ILE A 337 -2.59 7.62 -22.74
N GLY A 338 -2.94 8.81 -22.30
CA GLY A 338 -2.02 9.92 -22.06
C GLY A 338 -1.96 10.31 -20.59
N ILE A 339 -0.92 11.04 -20.22
CA ILE A 339 -0.80 11.70 -18.91
C ILE A 339 -0.36 13.16 -19.09
N ASP A 340 -0.88 14.06 -18.26
CA ASP A 340 -0.47 15.46 -18.22
C ASP A 340 -0.17 15.95 -16.81
N ASN A 341 1.10 16.24 -16.57
CA ASN A 341 1.60 16.84 -15.34
C ASN A 341 2.89 17.64 -15.63
N GLU A 342 3.63 18.00 -14.59
CA GLU A 342 4.89 18.76 -14.71
C GLU A 342 6.05 17.96 -15.33
N SER A 343 6.10 16.63 -15.15
CA SER A 343 7.17 15.77 -15.70
C SER A 343 7.03 15.50 -17.20
N ILE A 344 5.89 15.86 -17.78
CA ILE A 344 5.56 15.61 -19.18
C ILE A 344 5.84 16.87 -20.01
N PRO A 345 6.85 16.86 -20.89
CA PRO A 345 7.14 17.98 -21.79
C PRO A 345 6.06 18.15 -22.86
N ARG A 346 6.11 19.28 -23.58
CA ARG A 346 5.15 19.56 -24.65
C ARG A 346 5.31 18.58 -25.82
N ASN A 347 6.54 18.44 -26.28
CA ASN A 347 6.98 17.55 -27.36
C ASN A 347 8.48 17.23 -27.17
N TYR A 348 9.06 16.42 -28.06
CA TYR A 348 10.46 16.04 -27.99
C TYR A 348 11.41 17.23 -28.14
N ASP A 349 11.10 18.19 -29.01
CA ASP A 349 11.96 19.36 -29.23
C ASP A 349 12.10 20.20 -27.96
N VAL A 350 10.99 20.45 -27.25
CA VAL A 350 10.99 21.14 -25.95
C VAL A 350 11.77 20.36 -24.89
N LEU A 351 11.70 19.02 -24.91
CA LEU A 351 12.49 18.17 -24.01
C LEU A 351 13.99 18.30 -24.29
N LYS A 352 14.38 18.35 -25.57
CA LYS A 352 15.77 18.48 -26.00
C LYS A 352 16.34 19.86 -25.64
N GLU A 353 15.60 20.93 -25.93
CA GLU A 353 15.99 22.31 -25.62
C GLU A 353 16.11 22.54 -24.11
N ASN A 354 15.19 21.99 -23.31
CA ASN A 354 15.11 22.21 -21.87
C ASN A 354 15.52 20.98 -21.05
N HIS A 355 16.45 20.16 -21.55
CA HIS A 355 16.81 18.87 -20.92
C HIS A 355 17.20 18.97 -19.44
N VAL A 356 17.81 20.10 -19.02
CA VAL A 356 18.18 20.36 -17.63
C VAL A 356 16.94 20.45 -16.72
N ALA A 357 15.86 21.07 -17.18
CA ALA A 357 14.62 21.17 -16.41
C ALA A 357 13.90 19.82 -16.26
N TYR A 358 14.16 18.88 -17.17
CA TYR A 358 13.53 17.57 -17.22
C TYR A 358 14.45 16.42 -16.77
N SER A 359 15.68 16.70 -16.31
CA SER A 359 16.70 15.67 -16.03
C SER A 359 16.29 14.68 -14.93
N ASP A 360 15.42 15.09 -14.01
CA ASP A 360 14.89 14.22 -12.94
C ASP A 360 13.88 13.18 -13.46
N TYR A 361 13.36 13.38 -14.67
CA TYR A 361 12.27 12.60 -15.25
C TYR A 361 12.69 11.90 -16.55
N TRP A 362 13.59 12.49 -17.34
CA TRP A 362 13.98 12.01 -18.65
C TRP A 362 15.50 11.85 -18.77
N ARG A 363 15.94 10.89 -19.57
CA ARG A 363 17.32 10.74 -20.04
C ARG A 363 17.32 10.68 -21.55
N ILE A 364 18.11 11.52 -22.21
CA ILE A 364 18.27 11.48 -23.67
C ILE A 364 19.57 10.76 -23.97
N PHE A 365 19.52 9.79 -24.88
CA PHE A 365 20.70 9.10 -25.40
C PHE A 365 20.49 8.88 -26.90
N GLU A 366 21.37 9.46 -27.73
CA GLU A 366 21.25 9.44 -29.19
C GLU A 366 19.86 9.90 -29.66
N ASP A 367 19.18 9.09 -30.48
CA ASP A 367 17.84 9.32 -31.02
C ASP A 367 16.72 8.78 -30.11
N GLN A 368 16.99 8.58 -28.81
CA GLN A 368 16.01 8.02 -27.88
C GLN A 368 15.87 8.86 -26.60
N ALA A 369 14.64 8.98 -26.11
CA ALA A 369 14.33 9.60 -24.83
C ALA A 369 13.72 8.58 -23.86
N TYR A 370 14.42 8.31 -22.76
CA TYR A 370 14.02 7.36 -21.73
C TYR A 370 13.27 8.05 -20.61
N TYR A 371 12.09 7.52 -20.24
CA TYR A 371 11.30 8.04 -19.13
C TYR A 371 11.64 7.30 -17.84
N LYS A 372 12.20 8.01 -16.84
CA LYS A 372 12.77 7.42 -15.61
C LYS A 372 11.71 7.01 -14.58
N LYS A 373 10.48 7.53 -14.68
CA LYS A 373 9.45 7.34 -13.63
C LYS A 373 8.50 6.17 -13.88
N MET A 374 8.70 5.41 -14.96
CA MET A 374 7.89 4.24 -15.27
C MET A 374 8.74 3.21 -16.04
N SER A 375 8.71 1.96 -15.59
CA SER A 375 9.22 0.81 -16.32
C SER A 375 8.09 0.10 -17.07
N CYS A 376 8.46 -0.73 -18.05
CA CYS A 376 7.52 -1.53 -18.84
C CYS A 376 6.65 -2.41 -17.93
N PRO A 377 5.31 -2.21 -17.93
CA PRO A 377 4.40 -2.92 -17.05
C PRO A 377 3.79 -4.16 -17.71
N VAL A 378 4.23 -4.54 -18.91
CA VAL A 378 3.73 -5.71 -19.64
C VAL A 378 4.00 -6.98 -18.83
N LEU A 379 2.97 -7.82 -18.66
CA LEU A 379 3.11 -9.16 -18.08
C LEU A 379 3.58 -10.14 -19.16
N GLU A 380 4.65 -10.86 -18.84
CA GLU A 380 5.14 -12.00 -19.60
C GLU A 380 4.78 -13.29 -18.86
N THR A 381 4.50 -14.33 -19.63
CA THR A 381 4.18 -15.66 -19.13
C THR A 381 5.45 -16.51 -19.13
N LEU A 382 5.80 -17.07 -17.97
CA LEU A 382 6.89 -18.03 -17.81
C LEU A 382 6.39 -19.46 -18.05
N THR A 383 5.26 -19.81 -17.41
CA THR A 383 4.48 -21.04 -17.59
C THR A 383 2.99 -20.69 -17.47
N ASP A 384 2.06 -21.62 -17.72
CA ASP A 384 0.62 -21.34 -17.76
C ASP A 384 0.11 -20.61 -16.48
N GLU A 385 0.74 -20.85 -15.34
CA GLU A 385 0.36 -20.28 -14.04
C GLU A 385 1.28 -19.14 -13.55
N ILE A 386 2.49 -19.03 -14.10
CA ILE A 386 3.52 -18.12 -13.59
C ILE A 386 3.72 -16.95 -14.56
N LYS A 387 3.32 -15.74 -14.14
CA LYS A 387 3.54 -14.50 -14.89
C LYS A 387 4.48 -13.56 -14.15
N PHE A 388 5.07 -12.58 -14.84
CA PHE A 388 5.90 -11.53 -14.25
C PHE A 388 5.89 -10.26 -15.11
N GLU A 389 6.09 -9.08 -14.51
CA GLU A 389 6.22 -7.83 -15.26
C GLU A 389 7.62 -7.69 -15.90
N CYS A 390 7.67 -7.18 -17.13
CA CYS A 390 8.89 -7.00 -17.92
C CYS A 390 9.94 -6.12 -17.22
N CYS A 391 9.51 -5.05 -16.54
CA CYS A 391 10.32 -4.12 -15.74
C CYS A 391 11.50 -3.42 -16.47
N ARG A 392 11.57 -3.46 -17.81
CA ARG A 392 12.60 -2.73 -18.59
C ARG A 392 12.32 -1.23 -18.66
N GLU A 393 13.35 -0.44 -18.94
CA GLU A 393 13.19 0.99 -19.23
C GLU A 393 12.33 1.22 -20.48
N ILE A 394 11.56 2.30 -20.46
CA ILE A 394 10.71 2.74 -21.58
C ILE A 394 11.44 3.87 -22.31
N CYS A 395 11.56 3.76 -23.63
CA CYS A 395 12.08 4.81 -24.50
C CYS A 395 11.02 5.28 -25.51
N TYR A 396 11.12 6.56 -25.86
CA TYR A 396 10.46 7.14 -27.03
C TYR A 396 11.38 7.00 -28.24
N ASP A 397 10.90 6.33 -29.28
CA ASP A 397 11.53 6.28 -30.59
C ASP A 397 11.06 7.46 -31.43
N ILE A 398 12.00 8.35 -31.78
CA ILE A 398 11.73 9.56 -32.55
C ILE A 398 11.31 9.24 -33.99
N LYS A 399 11.84 8.17 -34.59
CA LYS A 399 11.61 7.83 -35.99
C LYS A 399 10.18 7.36 -36.22
N ASP A 400 9.72 6.48 -35.33
CA ASP A 400 8.38 5.88 -35.42
C ASP A 400 7.33 6.63 -34.59
N GLY A 401 7.76 7.54 -33.70
CA GLY A 401 6.87 8.30 -32.82
C GLY A 401 6.18 7.43 -31.77
N LYS A 402 6.80 6.32 -31.36
CA LYS A 402 6.24 5.27 -30.50
C LYS A 402 7.00 5.14 -29.19
N PHE A 403 6.36 4.54 -28.19
CA PHE A 403 7.01 4.15 -26.94
C PHE A 403 7.31 2.66 -26.95
N LEU A 404 8.57 2.30 -26.75
CA LEU A 404 9.08 0.93 -26.77
C LEU A 404 9.78 0.62 -25.45
N CYS A 405 9.92 -0.66 -25.11
CA CYS A 405 10.82 -1.09 -24.05
C CYS A 405 11.98 -1.92 -24.62
N GLY A 406 12.99 -2.19 -23.78
CA GLY A 406 14.18 -2.98 -24.19
C GLY A 406 13.91 -4.41 -24.67
N GLU A 407 12.73 -4.98 -24.42
CA GLU A 407 12.30 -6.29 -24.98
C GLU A 407 11.43 -6.15 -26.25
N GLY A 408 11.23 -4.94 -26.78
CA GLY A 408 10.49 -4.69 -28.03
C GLY A 408 8.97 -4.44 -27.89
N HIS A 409 8.42 -4.43 -26.66
CA HIS A 409 7.00 -4.14 -26.46
C HIS A 409 6.62 -2.70 -26.89
N GLU A 410 5.67 -2.55 -27.83
CA GLU A 410 5.06 -1.26 -28.22
C GLU A 410 3.96 -0.87 -27.22
N LEU A 411 4.21 0.15 -26.41
CA LEU A 411 3.33 0.56 -25.33
C LEU A 411 2.28 1.58 -25.81
N PRO A 412 0.98 1.39 -25.49
CA PRO A 412 -0.10 2.29 -25.91
C PRO A 412 -0.19 3.57 -25.05
N VAL A 413 0.94 4.21 -24.81
CA VAL A 413 1.06 5.41 -23.98
C VAL A 413 1.51 6.61 -24.81
N LYS A 414 1.04 7.82 -24.46
CA LYS A 414 1.54 9.09 -25.00
C LYS A 414 2.08 9.95 -23.85
N LEU A 415 3.37 10.28 -23.89
CA LEU A 415 4.07 11.06 -22.86
C LEU A 415 4.53 12.44 -23.38
N PHE A 416 3.77 13.02 -24.31
CA PHE A 416 3.96 14.40 -24.79
C PHE A 416 2.61 15.09 -24.93
N LYS A 417 2.51 16.34 -24.48
CA LYS A 417 1.23 17.08 -24.44
C LYS A 417 0.62 17.29 -25.83
N ASP A 418 1.46 17.52 -26.85
CA ASP A 418 0.98 17.67 -28.22
C ASP A 418 0.39 16.35 -28.78
N GLN A 419 0.92 15.19 -28.37
CA GLN A 419 0.35 13.88 -28.70
C GLN A 419 -1.01 13.65 -28.00
N VAL A 420 -1.24 14.28 -26.84
CA VAL A 420 -2.48 14.15 -26.06
C VAL A 420 -3.58 15.10 -26.56
N TYR A 421 -3.26 16.33 -26.97
CA TYR A 421 -4.28 17.34 -27.28
C TYR A 421 -4.30 17.85 -28.74
N GLY A 422 -3.26 17.63 -29.54
CA GLY A 422 -3.12 18.24 -30.87
C GLY A 422 -4.12 17.72 -31.91
N HIS A 423 -4.09 16.41 -32.19
CA HIS A 423 -5.02 15.69 -33.07
C HIS A 423 -5.09 14.21 -32.65
N SER A 424 -5.35 13.99 -31.37
CA SER A 424 -5.03 12.74 -30.70
C SER A 424 -6.03 11.61 -30.97
N ASP A 425 -5.50 10.42 -31.22
CA ASP A 425 -6.15 9.11 -31.09
C ASP A 425 -6.35 8.68 -29.62
N ILE A 426 -6.07 9.58 -28.67
CA ILE A 426 -6.23 9.38 -27.23
C ILE A 426 -7.69 9.19 -26.82
N ASP A 427 -7.88 8.14 -26.02
CA ASP A 427 -9.17 7.76 -25.42
C ASP A 427 -9.20 8.03 -23.92
N MET A 428 -8.05 7.93 -23.24
CA MET A 428 -7.92 8.08 -21.80
C MET A 428 -6.84 9.10 -21.44
N VAL A 429 -7.12 10.00 -20.50
CA VAL A 429 -6.14 10.99 -20.02
C VAL A 429 -6.11 11.02 -18.50
N ILE A 430 -4.90 10.92 -17.96
CA ILE A 430 -4.62 11.11 -16.54
C ILE A 430 -4.12 12.53 -16.30
N MET A 431 -4.69 13.24 -15.34
CA MET A 431 -4.25 14.59 -14.96
C MET A 431 -4.45 14.88 -13.48
N THR A 432 -4.02 16.06 -13.03
CA THR A 432 -4.24 16.57 -11.67
C THR A 432 -5.21 17.76 -11.68
N PRO A 433 -5.84 18.16 -10.56
CA PRO A 433 -6.68 19.36 -10.50
C PRO A 433 -5.96 20.62 -10.99
N ASN A 434 -4.67 20.78 -10.65
CA ASN A 434 -3.87 21.92 -11.09
C ASN A 434 -3.61 21.89 -12.60
N THR A 435 -3.32 20.69 -13.16
CA THR A 435 -3.21 20.52 -14.60
C THR A 435 -4.53 20.89 -15.29
N LEU A 436 -5.66 20.38 -14.77
CA LEU A 436 -6.99 20.65 -15.31
C LEU A 436 -7.31 22.15 -15.27
N MET A 437 -7.02 22.84 -14.17
CA MET A 437 -7.16 24.29 -14.06
C MET A 437 -6.40 25.02 -15.17
N ARG A 438 -5.18 24.57 -15.50
CA ARG A 438 -4.38 25.13 -16.60
C ARG A 438 -5.01 24.86 -17.96
N ARG A 439 -5.50 23.64 -18.19
CA ARG A 439 -6.06 23.25 -19.49
C ARG A 439 -7.41 23.88 -19.80
N LEU A 440 -8.19 24.27 -18.81
CA LEU A 440 -9.51 24.91 -19.02
C LEU A 440 -9.44 26.20 -19.85
N PHE A 441 -8.29 26.89 -19.91
CA PHE A 441 -8.11 28.10 -20.72
C PHE A 441 -7.28 27.89 -22.00
N GLU A 442 -6.92 26.65 -22.33
CA GLU A 442 -6.13 26.36 -23.53
C GLU A 442 -7.01 25.83 -24.67
N ASP A 443 -6.92 26.49 -25.84
CA ASP A 443 -7.66 26.14 -27.06
C ASP A 443 -7.48 24.66 -27.48
N SER A 444 -6.28 24.09 -27.33
CA SER A 444 -6.06 22.68 -27.64
C SER A 444 -6.89 21.72 -26.78
N PHE A 445 -7.15 22.07 -25.52
CA PHE A 445 -8.00 21.26 -24.64
C PHE A 445 -9.49 21.45 -24.96
N ILE A 446 -9.90 22.67 -25.32
CA ILE A 446 -11.27 22.95 -25.75
C ILE A 446 -11.58 22.15 -27.03
N LYS A 447 -10.70 22.19 -28.04
CA LYS A 447 -10.82 21.38 -29.27
C LYS A 447 -10.84 19.89 -29.00
N PHE A 448 -10.01 19.43 -28.05
CA PHE A 448 -10.04 18.04 -27.59
C PHE A 448 -11.43 17.66 -27.03
N LEU A 449 -12.04 18.53 -26.21
CA LEU A 449 -13.39 18.30 -25.70
C LEU A 449 -14.47 18.45 -26.78
N GLU A 450 -14.34 19.36 -27.74
CA GLU A 450 -15.29 19.52 -28.86
C GLU A 450 -15.41 18.26 -29.73
N ASP A 451 -14.33 17.49 -29.87
CA ASP A 451 -14.28 16.18 -30.53
C ASP A 451 -14.84 15.04 -29.65
N THR A 452 -15.34 15.34 -28.45
CA THR A 452 -15.93 14.39 -27.50
C THR A 452 -17.45 14.52 -27.49
N ASP A 453 -18.18 13.40 -27.39
CA ASP A 453 -19.63 13.40 -27.14
C ASP A 453 -20.02 12.78 -25.80
N ILE A 454 -19.26 11.79 -25.34
CA ILE A 454 -19.44 11.13 -24.05
C ILE A 454 -18.12 11.21 -23.30
N LEU A 455 -18.17 11.77 -22.10
CA LEU A 455 -17.03 11.93 -21.22
C LEU A 455 -17.29 11.22 -19.90
N VAL A 456 -16.41 10.29 -19.54
CA VAL A 456 -16.36 9.74 -18.19
C VAL A 456 -15.32 10.56 -17.41
N LEU A 457 -15.76 11.19 -16.33
CA LEU A 457 -14.92 11.97 -15.42
C LEU A 457 -14.74 11.17 -14.13
N ALA A 458 -13.55 10.63 -13.91
CA ALA A 458 -13.21 9.86 -12.72
C ALA A 458 -12.35 10.68 -11.77
N PHE A 459 -12.91 11.11 -10.64
CA PHE A 459 -12.18 11.78 -9.57
C PHE A 459 -11.72 10.71 -8.57
N ASP A 460 -10.45 10.34 -8.65
CA ASP A 460 -9.89 9.30 -7.79
C ASP A 460 -9.43 9.86 -6.44
N GLU A 461 -9.45 9.01 -5.42
CA GLU A 461 -9.16 9.35 -4.02
C GLU A 461 -9.89 10.62 -3.55
N CYS A 462 -11.20 10.69 -3.76
CA CYS A 462 -12.03 11.86 -3.49
C CYS A 462 -11.85 12.45 -2.07
N HIS A 463 -11.62 11.61 -1.07
CA HIS A 463 -11.37 12.02 0.31
C HIS A 463 -10.13 12.94 0.50
N LEU A 464 -9.22 13.00 -0.49
CA LEU A 464 -8.09 13.91 -0.50
C LEU A 464 -8.48 15.35 -0.85
N TYR A 465 -9.63 15.58 -1.48
CA TYR A 465 -10.11 16.90 -1.86
C TYR A 465 -10.80 17.59 -0.66
N SER A 466 -10.00 17.91 0.35
CA SER A 466 -10.49 18.52 1.60
C SER A 466 -9.94 19.93 1.82
N SER A 467 -10.55 20.64 2.76
CA SER A 467 -10.22 21.98 3.22
C SER A 467 -10.15 23.01 2.06
N LEU A 468 -9.24 23.98 2.14
CA LEU A 468 -9.14 25.03 1.12
C LEU A 468 -8.71 24.51 -0.26
N PRO A 469 -7.71 23.60 -0.40
CA PRO A 469 -7.36 23.00 -1.69
C PRO A 469 -8.52 22.18 -2.30
N GLY A 470 -9.28 21.47 -1.48
CA GLY A 470 -10.51 20.79 -1.89
C GLY A 470 -11.55 21.78 -2.42
N SER A 471 -11.70 22.92 -1.76
CA SER A 471 -12.64 23.97 -2.17
C SER A 471 -12.28 24.57 -3.53
N HIS A 472 -10.99 24.81 -3.79
CA HIS A 472 -10.50 25.19 -5.12
C HIS A 472 -10.78 24.09 -6.16
N THR A 473 -10.54 22.83 -5.80
CA THR A 473 -10.77 21.68 -6.68
C THR A 473 -12.24 21.54 -7.07
N ALA A 474 -13.17 21.69 -6.11
CA ALA A 474 -14.60 21.71 -6.37
C ALA A 474 -15.00 22.80 -7.38
N LEU A 475 -14.42 24.00 -7.26
CA LEU A 475 -14.67 25.10 -8.19
C LEU A 475 -14.05 24.87 -9.58
N ILE A 476 -12.92 24.18 -9.68
CA ILE A 476 -12.35 23.72 -10.96
C ILE A 476 -13.31 22.72 -11.63
N PHE A 477 -13.86 21.77 -10.87
CA PHE A 477 -14.81 20.80 -11.42
C PHE A 477 -16.09 21.48 -11.90
N ARG A 478 -16.64 22.44 -11.15
CA ARG A 478 -17.79 23.25 -11.59
C ARG A 478 -17.54 23.99 -12.91
N ARG A 479 -16.35 24.55 -13.08
CA ARG A 479 -15.94 25.21 -14.35
C ARG A 479 -15.87 24.19 -15.50
N LEU A 480 -15.28 23.01 -15.26
CA LEU A 480 -15.25 21.92 -16.24
C LEU A 480 -16.67 21.48 -16.62
N PHE A 481 -17.55 21.23 -15.66
CA PHE A 481 -18.93 20.82 -15.95
C PHE A 481 -19.69 21.88 -16.76
N LYS A 482 -19.43 23.16 -16.49
CA LYS A 482 -20.03 24.24 -17.27
C LYS A 482 -19.53 24.24 -18.73
N LEU A 483 -18.26 23.93 -18.95
CA LEU A 483 -17.69 23.74 -20.28
C LEU A 483 -18.31 22.53 -20.98
N THR A 484 -18.42 21.37 -20.29
CA THR A 484 -19.02 20.17 -20.89
C THR A 484 -20.49 20.36 -21.24
N GLU A 485 -21.27 21.03 -20.38
CA GLU A 485 -22.67 21.39 -20.64
C GLU A 485 -22.77 22.27 -21.88
N ARG A 486 -21.91 23.29 -21.99
CA ARG A 486 -21.90 24.23 -23.12
C ARG A 486 -21.52 23.57 -24.44
N LEU A 487 -20.64 22.57 -24.40
CA LEU A 487 -20.22 21.78 -25.56
C LEU A 487 -21.24 20.67 -25.92
N GLY A 488 -22.30 20.50 -25.12
CA GLY A 488 -23.29 19.43 -25.31
C GLY A 488 -22.74 18.03 -25.06
N ILE A 489 -21.69 17.92 -24.25
CA ILE A 489 -21.04 16.65 -23.92
C ILE A 489 -21.84 15.96 -22.81
N LYS A 490 -22.18 14.68 -23.04
CA LYS A 490 -22.82 13.83 -22.02
C LYS A 490 -21.76 13.33 -21.06
N ALA A 491 -22.02 13.38 -19.76
CA ALA A 491 -21.00 13.15 -18.74
C ALA A 491 -21.41 12.13 -17.68
N ILE A 492 -20.62 11.07 -17.52
CA ILE A 492 -20.66 10.24 -16.30
C ILE A 492 -19.65 10.83 -15.32
N VAL A 493 -20.08 11.11 -14.09
CA VAL A 493 -19.25 11.76 -13.07
C VAL A 493 -19.05 10.78 -11.92
N LEU A 494 -17.84 10.26 -11.79
CA LEU A 494 -17.49 9.23 -10.81
C LEU A 494 -16.62 9.83 -9.70
N GLY A 495 -17.08 9.70 -8.46
CA GLY A 495 -16.26 9.89 -7.27
C GLY A 495 -15.76 8.56 -6.77
N ILE A 496 -14.45 8.39 -6.66
CA ILE A 496 -13.86 7.13 -6.23
C ILE A 496 -13.12 7.41 -4.93
N SER A 497 -13.43 6.67 -3.87
CA SER A 497 -12.76 6.87 -2.59
C SER A 497 -12.60 5.57 -1.82
N ALA A 498 -11.54 5.49 -1.01
CA ALA A 498 -11.55 4.65 0.18
C ALA A 498 -12.67 5.11 1.14
N THR A 499 -13.16 4.19 1.98
CA THR A 499 -14.25 4.36 2.95
C THR A 499 -14.44 5.80 3.44
N MET A 500 -15.65 6.32 3.33
CA MET A 500 -15.98 7.72 3.63
C MET A 500 -17.35 7.79 4.29
N SER A 501 -17.42 8.40 5.48
CA SER A 501 -18.69 8.74 6.11
C SER A 501 -19.40 9.83 5.30
N SER A 502 -20.72 9.71 5.13
CA SER A 502 -21.56 10.68 4.40
C SER A 502 -21.04 10.95 2.98
N ALA A 503 -20.75 9.88 2.23
CA ALA A 503 -20.15 9.99 0.91
C ALA A 503 -21.00 10.78 -0.09
N ASP A 504 -22.32 10.71 0.04
CA ASP A 504 -23.28 11.43 -0.79
C ASP A 504 -23.22 12.95 -0.56
N GLU A 505 -23.13 13.39 0.69
CA GLU A 505 -23.02 14.80 1.06
C GLU A 505 -21.68 15.40 0.61
N PHE A 506 -20.56 14.74 0.93
CA PHE A 506 -19.24 15.18 0.52
C PHE A 506 -19.12 15.31 -1.00
N PHE A 507 -19.56 14.27 -1.73
CA PHE A 507 -19.48 14.28 -3.17
C PHE A 507 -20.41 15.32 -3.79
N LYS A 508 -21.61 15.50 -3.23
CA LYS A 508 -22.53 16.57 -3.64
C LYS A 508 -21.86 17.94 -3.50
N GLU A 509 -21.14 18.20 -2.42
CA GLU A 509 -20.42 19.46 -2.28
C GLU A 509 -19.27 19.60 -3.29
N LEU A 510 -18.50 18.53 -3.49
CA LEU A 510 -17.34 18.49 -4.40
C LEU A 510 -17.72 18.72 -5.87
N VAL A 511 -18.74 18.02 -6.38
CA VAL A 511 -19.10 18.04 -7.81
C VAL A 511 -20.40 18.79 -8.11
N ASN A 512 -21.14 19.24 -7.10
CA ASN A 512 -22.45 19.90 -7.22
C ASN A 512 -23.59 18.99 -7.76
N PHE A 513 -23.42 17.68 -7.68
CA PHE A 513 -24.42 16.68 -8.07
C PHE A 513 -24.59 15.64 -6.97
N LYS A 514 -25.84 15.30 -6.62
CA LYS A 514 -26.09 14.19 -5.68
C LYS A 514 -25.76 12.86 -6.38
N PRO A 515 -24.81 12.05 -5.87
CA PRO A 515 -24.47 10.79 -6.51
C PRO A 515 -25.46 9.68 -6.13
N LYS A 516 -25.49 8.64 -6.96
CA LYS A 516 -25.82 7.29 -6.50
C LYS A 516 -24.56 6.69 -5.85
N VAL A 517 -24.64 6.33 -4.57
CA VAL A 517 -23.53 5.70 -3.85
C VAL A 517 -23.61 4.19 -4.04
N ILE A 518 -22.48 3.56 -4.38
CA ILE A 518 -22.32 2.10 -4.45
C ILE A 518 -21.23 1.72 -3.46
N GLU A 519 -21.56 0.83 -2.53
CA GLU A 519 -20.69 0.28 -1.48
C GLU A 519 -20.83 -1.24 -1.44
N PRO A 520 -19.80 -1.99 -1.02
CA PRO A 520 -19.93 -3.43 -0.74
C PRO A 520 -20.97 -3.70 0.34
N GLU A 521 -21.75 -4.76 0.17
CA GLU A 521 -22.65 -5.26 1.21
C GLU A 521 -21.87 -5.98 2.31
N GLU A 522 -22.36 -5.99 3.55
CA GLU A 522 -21.66 -6.63 4.67
C GLU A 522 -21.44 -8.13 4.43
N GLU A 523 -22.37 -8.80 3.77
CA GLU A 523 -22.30 -10.22 3.41
C GLU A 523 -21.21 -10.53 2.36
N GLU A 524 -20.76 -9.51 1.62
CA GLU A 524 -19.68 -9.62 0.66
C GLU A 524 -18.29 -9.55 1.32
N LEU A 525 -18.21 -9.11 2.58
CA LEU A 525 -16.95 -8.91 3.29
C LEU A 525 -16.44 -10.22 3.91
N GLU A 526 -15.20 -10.57 3.60
CA GLU A 526 -14.50 -11.72 4.16
C GLU A 526 -13.30 -11.29 4.99
N ARG A 527 -13.23 -11.75 6.25
CA ARG A 527 -12.07 -11.51 7.10
C ARG A 527 -10.87 -12.34 6.60
N LYS A 528 -9.77 -11.68 6.26
CA LYS A 528 -8.52 -12.35 5.83
C LYS A 528 -7.43 -12.35 6.88
N SER A 529 -7.33 -11.30 7.68
CA SER A 529 -6.29 -11.18 8.70
C SER A 529 -6.68 -10.14 9.76
N VAL A 530 -5.69 -9.66 10.52
CA VAL A 530 -5.85 -8.58 11.49
C VAL A 530 -4.75 -7.53 11.33
N GLU A 531 -5.00 -6.33 11.82
CA GLU A 531 -4.00 -5.30 12.03
C GLU A 531 -3.84 -4.98 13.51
N TYR A 532 -2.59 -4.84 13.95
CA TYR A 532 -2.27 -4.51 15.33
C TYR A 532 -2.03 -3.02 15.51
N TYR A 533 -2.53 -2.45 16.60
CA TYR A 533 -2.25 -1.09 17.02
C TYR A 533 -1.68 -1.08 18.43
N LEU A 534 -0.47 -0.55 18.57
CA LEU A 534 0.23 -0.37 19.83
C LEU A 534 0.25 1.12 20.17
N PHE A 535 -0.56 1.52 21.15
CA PHE A 535 -0.53 2.87 21.70
C PHE A 535 0.39 2.88 22.91
N VAL A 536 1.53 3.55 22.80
CA VAL A 536 2.56 3.59 23.84
C VAL A 536 2.52 4.95 24.51
N LYS A 537 2.30 4.97 25.82
CA LYS A 537 2.38 6.16 26.66
C LYS A 537 3.72 6.17 27.40
N PRO A 538 4.62 7.13 27.09
CA PRO A 538 5.87 7.30 27.80
C PRO A 538 5.65 7.65 29.28
N GLU A 539 6.59 7.21 30.10
CA GLU A 539 6.74 7.69 31.46
C GLU A 539 7.11 9.19 31.45
N THR A 540 6.75 9.91 32.51
CA THR A 540 7.13 11.33 32.66
C THR A 540 8.38 11.48 33.53
N ILE A 541 8.42 10.74 34.63
CA ILE A 541 9.52 10.71 35.59
C ILE A 541 9.73 9.25 36.01
N SER A 542 10.99 8.81 36.02
CA SER A 542 11.33 7.46 36.45
C SER A 542 12.47 7.49 37.46
N LEU A 543 12.43 6.57 38.42
CA LEU A 543 13.49 6.38 39.40
C LEU A 543 14.74 5.78 38.73
N LYS A 544 15.88 6.38 39.01
CA LYS A 544 17.21 5.87 38.66
C LYS A 544 17.98 5.67 39.96
N ARG A 545 18.57 4.49 40.16
CA ARG A 545 19.43 4.20 41.31
C ARG A 545 20.89 4.37 40.91
N ALA A 546 21.58 5.31 41.53
CA ALA A 546 23.00 5.57 41.27
C ALA A 546 23.86 5.11 42.45
N LYS A 547 25.04 4.55 42.16
CA LYS A 547 26.04 4.28 43.20
C LYS A 547 26.64 5.60 43.66
N ILE A 548 26.73 5.81 44.97
CA ILE A 548 27.46 6.94 45.55
C ILE A 548 28.96 6.66 45.32
N ASN A 549 29.66 7.57 44.64
CA ASN A 549 31.12 7.56 44.63
C ASN A 549 31.61 8.19 45.96
N GLY A 550 31.48 7.44 47.05
CA GLY A 550 32.08 7.77 48.33
C GLY A 550 33.48 7.18 48.39
N GLU A 551 34.45 7.98 48.83
CA GLU A 551 35.81 7.51 49.10
C GLU A 551 35.80 6.32 50.06
N GLU A 552 36.75 5.40 49.85
CA GLU A 552 36.91 4.13 50.55
C GLU A 552 36.76 4.24 52.07
N THR A 553 35.60 3.86 52.60
CA THR A 553 35.48 3.39 53.98
C THR A 553 34.83 2.01 54.00
N GLN A 554 35.61 1.04 54.46
CA GLN A 554 35.17 -0.31 54.77
C GLN A 554 34.08 -0.25 55.84
N GLU A 555 32.82 -0.47 55.47
CA GLU A 555 31.83 -1.27 56.20
C GLU A 555 30.54 -1.36 55.36
N ASP A 556 30.03 -2.59 55.24
CA ASP A 556 29.05 -3.04 54.24
C ASP A 556 27.65 -2.40 54.37
N SER A 557 27.46 -1.24 53.75
CA SER A 557 26.13 -0.80 53.30
C SER A 557 26.27 -0.03 51.98
N GLU A 558 25.91 -0.68 50.87
CA GLU A 558 25.81 -0.03 49.55
C GLU A 558 24.63 0.97 49.58
N GLU A 559 24.87 2.21 50.02
CA GLU A 559 23.87 3.27 49.91
C GLU A 559 23.68 3.64 48.41
N LEU A 560 22.49 3.31 47.89
CA LEU A 560 22.04 3.69 46.54
C LEU A 560 21.26 4.99 46.64
N GLU A 561 21.68 6.03 45.93
CA GLU A 561 20.91 7.27 45.84
C GLU A 561 19.81 7.11 44.78
N GLU A 562 18.56 7.39 45.16
CA GLU A 562 17.40 7.37 44.25
C GLU A 562 17.20 8.75 43.62
N GLU A 563 17.51 8.88 42.34
CA GLU A 563 17.35 10.11 41.56
C GLU A 563 16.09 10.02 40.68
N LEU A 564 15.21 11.02 40.77
CA LEU A 564 14.08 11.17 39.84
C LEU A 564 14.56 11.71 38.50
N LYS A 565 14.49 10.90 37.46
CA LYS A 565 14.93 11.27 36.11
C LYS A 565 13.76 11.57 35.18
N PRO A 566 13.69 12.76 34.56
CA PRO A 566 12.67 13.06 33.57
C PRO A 566 12.89 12.24 32.30
N ILE A 567 11.81 11.65 31.79
CA ILE A 567 11.83 10.83 30.59
C ILE A 567 11.40 11.66 29.38
N LYS A 568 12.23 11.63 28.33
CA LYS A 568 11.93 12.24 27.04
C LYS A 568 11.14 11.24 26.20
N PRO A 569 9.97 11.60 25.63
CA PRO A 569 9.17 10.71 24.78
C PRO A 569 9.94 10.15 23.57
N LEU A 570 10.93 10.91 23.08
CA LEU A 570 11.79 10.44 21.99
C LEU A 570 12.65 9.24 22.39
N SER A 571 13.07 9.15 23.65
CA SER A 571 13.81 7.98 24.16
C SER A 571 12.95 6.72 24.16
N THR A 572 11.66 6.87 24.52
CA THR A 572 10.67 5.80 24.39
C THR A 572 10.50 5.40 22.92
N MET A 573 10.33 6.35 22.00
CA MET A 573 10.21 6.07 20.56
C MET A 573 11.39 5.24 20.02
N ILE A 574 12.61 5.61 20.39
CA ILE A 574 13.82 4.93 19.92
C ILE A 574 13.83 3.46 20.36
N GLN A 575 13.57 3.23 21.65
CA GLN A 575 13.58 1.89 22.23
C GLN A 575 12.37 1.06 21.76
N THR A 576 11.22 1.69 21.52
CA THR A 576 10.03 1.03 20.95
C THR A 576 10.29 0.59 19.51
N LEU A 577 10.85 1.45 18.65
CA LEU A 577 11.21 1.06 17.28
C LEU A 577 12.20 -0.11 17.29
N MET A 578 13.24 -0.01 18.12
CA MET A 578 14.23 -1.09 18.28
C MET A 578 13.53 -2.38 18.74
N CYS A 579 12.72 -2.34 19.79
CA CYS A 579 11.99 -3.49 20.31
C CYS A 579 11.12 -4.18 19.24
N VAL A 580 10.35 -3.41 18.47
CA VAL A 580 9.48 -3.94 17.42
C VAL A 580 10.31 -4.53 16.28
N MET A 581 11.28 -3.78 15.73
CA MET A 581 12.08 -4.24 14.59
C MET A 581 12.93 -5.46 14.91
N HIS A 582 13.34 -5.65 16.16
CA HIS A 582 14.12 -6.82 16.60
C HIS A 582 13.28 -8.01 17.07
N ASN A 583 11.97 -7.87 17.28
CA ASN A 583 11.11 -8.98 17.75
C ASN A 583 9.95 -9.32 16.80
N MET A 584 9.62 -8.45 15.84
CA MET A 584 8.62 -8.72 14.82
C MET A 584 9.11 -9.79 13.84
N ARG A 585 8.17 -10.50 13.21
CA ARG A 585 8.49 -11.45 12.14
C ARG A 585 8.97 -10.67 10.90
N ARG A 586 10.15 -11.02 10.36
CA ARG A 586 10.74 -10.35 9.18
C ARG A 586 11.06 -11.37 8.07
N THR A 587 10.40 -11.28 6.92
CA THR A 587 10.64 -12.11 5.73
C THR A 587 11.23 -11.25 4.60
N GLN A 588 11.69 -11.76 3.43
CA GLN A 588 12.17 -10.84 2.36
C GLN A 588 11.07 -9.97 1.79
N LEU A 589 9.82 -10.45 1.88
CA LEU A 589 8.64 -9.75 1.38
C LEU A 589 8.05 -8.80 2.40
N LYS A 590 8.33 -8.96 3.69
CA LYS A 590 7.74 -8.18 4.79
C LYS A 590 8.79 -8.01 5.88
N ASN A 591 9.62 -6.98 5.76
CA ASN A 591 10.73 -6.73 6.72
C ASN A 591 10.99 -5.27 7.04
N LYS A 592 10.31 -4.32 6.38
CA LYS A 592 10.59 -2.90 6.50
C LYS A 592 9.59 -2.18 7.40
N GLY A 593 10.09 -1.16 8.09
CA GLY A 593 9.31 -0.17 8.83
C GLY A 593 9.19 1.16 8.10
N LEU A 594 8.06 1.85 8.25
CA LEU A 594 7.86 3.23 7.80
C LEU A 594 7.50 4.11 8.99
N GLY A 595 8.31 5.12 9.27
CA GLY A 595 8.14 6.05 10.38
C GLY A 595 7.73 7.45 9.95
N PHE A 596 6.82 8.08 10.69
CA PHE A 596 6.36 9.45 10.43
C PHE A 596 6.52 10.38 11.63
N VAL A 597 6.86 11.62 11.32
CA VAL A 597 6.88 12.76 12.24
C VAL A 597 6.33 14.02 11.55
N ASP A 598 5.87 14.99 12.33
CA ASP A 598 5.29 16.21 11.76
C ASP A 598 6.31 17.34 11.51
N SER A 599 7.58 17.18 11.88
CA SER A 599 8.61 18.22 11.71
C SER A 599 9.96 17.65 11.25
N ILE A 600 10.65 18.40 10.39
CA ILE A 600 11.98 18.03 9.87
C ILE A 600 13.01 18.00 11.01
N ASP A 601 12.95 18.93 11.97
CA ASP A 601 13.84 18.91 13.14
C ASP A 601 13.64 17.63 13.97
N THR A 602 12.39 17.26 14.27
CA THR A 602 12.06 16.01 14.96
C THR A 602 12.55 14.79 14.18
N LEU A 603 12.42 14.82 12.85
CA LEU A 603 12.87 13.75 11.96
C LEU A 603 14.37 13.53 12.10
N HIS A 604 15.15 14.60 12.02
CA HIS A 604 16.61 14.54 12.16
C HIS A 604 17.01 14.08 13.56
N ARG A 605 16.40 14.60 14.62
CA ARG A 605 16.69 14.18 16.00
C ARG A 605 16.41 12.69 16.20
N TRP A 606 15.27 12.21 15.73
CA TRP A 606 14.94 10.79 15.82
C TRP A 606 15.90 9.95 15.00
N TYR A 607 16.15 10.32 13.74
CA TYR A 607 17.06 9.58 12.87
C TYR A 607 18.46 9.43 13.45
N TYR A 608 19.09 10.53 13.89
CA TYR A 608 20.45 10.48 14.42
C TYR A 608 20.52 9.71 15.75
N ALA A 609 19.53 9.90 16.62
CA ALA A 609 19.50 9.18 17.90
C ALA A 609 19.21 7.68 17.72
N GLN A 610 18.33 7.31 16.78
CA GLN A 610 18.10 5.91 16.43
C GLN A 610 19.37 5.31 15.83
N LYS A 611 19.98 5.99 14.86
CA LYS A 611 21.20 5.52 14.20
C LYS A 611 22.35 5.33 15.20
N ASP A 612 22.53 6.25 16.15
CA ASP A 612 23.52 6.10 17.23
C ASP A 612 23.20 4.88 18.13
N ALA A 613 21.93 4.67 18.51
CA ALA A 613 21.53 3.51 19.29
C ALA A 613 21.79 2.18 18.57
N GLU A 614 21.48 2.11 17.27
CA GLU A 614 21.73 0.94 16.42
C GLU A 614 23.23 0.70 16.21
N HIS A 615 24.02 1.76 15.95
CA HIS A 615 25.47 1.68 15.81
C HIS A 615 26.17 1.22 17.09
N ARG A 616 25.71 1.69 18.26
CA ARG A 616 26.18 1.21 19.57
C ARG A 616 25.67 -0.17 19.93
N MET A 617 24.83 -0.77 19.08
CA MET A 617 24.26 -2.09 19.28
C MET A 617 23.49 -2.20 20.59
N LEU A 618 22.73 -1.18 20.99
CA LEU A 618 22.05 -1.18 22.30
C LEU A 618 21.07 -2.34 22.46
N PHE A 619 20.49 -2.85 21.36
CA PHE A 619 19.69 -4.08 21.37
C PHE A 619 20.46 -5.29 21.89
N LYS A 620 21.79 -5.34 21.70
CA LYS A 620 22.64 -6.46 22.15
C LYS A 620 22.68 -6.60 23.67
N LEU A 621 22.41 -5.54 24.42
CA LEU A 621 22.26 -5.61 25.89
C LEU A 621 21.13 -6.56 26.31
N ARG A 622 20.19 -6.86 25.40
CA ARG A 622 19.05 -7.76 25.62
C ARG A 622 19.15 -9.08 24.87
N THR A 623 20.18 -9.26 24.03
CA THR A 623 20.37 -10.47 23.20
C THR A 623 21.64 -11.28 23.51
N ARG A 624 22.69 -10.70 24.10
CA ARG A 624 24.05 -11.32 24.19
C ARG A 624 24.19 -12.59 25.03
N LYS A 625 23.38 -12.83 26.07
CA LYS A 625 23.60 -13.95 27.02
C LYS A 625 23.16 -15.33 26.49
N MET A 626 23.56 -15.75 25.28
CA MET A 626 23.10 -17.02 24.69
C MET A 626 23.62 -18.27 25.43
N GLU A 627 24.87 -18.25 25.91
CA GLU A 627 25.51 -19.40 26.56
C GLU A 627 24.83 -19.79 27.89
N LYS A 628 24.33 -18.80 28.64
CA LYS A 628 23.60 -19.02 29.90
C LYS A 628 22.12 -19.40 29.70
N CYS A 629 21.61 -19.31 28.47
CA CYS A 629 20.20 -19.51 28.15
C CYS A 629 19.93 -20.85 27.42
N GLN A 630 20.80 -21.86 27.55
CA GLN A 630 20.61 -23.14 26.84
C GLN A 630 19.29 -23.84 27.18
N LYS A 631 18.82 -23.74 28.43
CA LYS A 631 17.52 -24.29 28.87
C LYS A 631 16.31 -23.57 28.27
N CYS A 632 16.51 -22.38 27.70
CA CYS A 632 15.45 -21.58 27.11
C CYS A 632 15.35 -21.77 25.58
N LYS A 633 16.09 -22.69 24.98
CA LYS A 633 16.12 -22.86 23.50
C LYS A 633 14.74 -23.12 22.88
N GLU A 634 13.85 -23.81 23.60
CA GLU A 634 12.50 -24.14 23.12
C GLU A 634 11.44 -23.12 23.53
N GLY A 635 11.77 -22.23 24.48
CA GLY A 635 10.93 -21.16 24.96
C GLY A 635 11.47 -20.54 26.25
N PRO A 636 11.05 -19.33 26.63
CA PRO A 636 11.50 -18.71 27.86
C PRO A 636 10.95 -19.42 29.11
N ILE A 637 11.80 -19.49 30.14
CA ILE A 637 11.39 -19.93 31.48
C ILE A 637 10.81 -18.72 32.22
N ILE A 638 9.56 -18.81 32.68
CA ILE A 638 8.84 -17.67 33.25
C ILE A 638 9.46 -17.13 34.55
N SER A 639 10.22 -17.96 35.27
CA SER A 639 10.91 -17.55 36.49
C SER A 639 12.29 -16.93 36.24
N CYS A 640 12.79 -16.95 35.00
CA CYS A 640 14.07 -16.35 34.65
C CYS A 640 14.06 -14.84 34.98
N PRO A 641 15.00 -14.33 35.82
CA PRO A 641 15.00 -12.95 36.26
C PRO A 641 15.01 -11.94 35.11
N GLU A 642 15.86 -12.16 34.10
CA GLU A 642 15.95 -11.27 32.93
C GLU A 642 14.70 -11.31 32.05
N TYR A 643 14.05 -12.47 31.92
CA TYR A 643 12.81 -12.59 31.14
C TYR A 643 11.64 -11.90 31.84
N ARG A 644 11.52 -12.10 33.15
CA ARG A 644 10.47 -11.51 34.00
C ARG A 644 10.48 -9.99 33.94
N ILE A 645 11.65 -9.36 33.91
CA ILE A 645 11.77 -7.89 33.83
C ILE A 645 11.80 -7.34 32.40
N GLY A 646 11.55 -8.17 31.37
CA GLY A 646 11.48 -7.75 29.97
C GLY A 646 12.82 -7.44 29.30
N GLU A 647 13.94 -7.85 29.90
CA GLU A 647 15.30 -7.61 29.39
C GLU A 647 15.86 -8.82 28.61
N CYS A 648 15.00 -9.79 28.31
CA CYS A 648 15.28 -10.91 27.42
C CYS A 648 14.42 -10.79 26.15
N TRP A 649 15.03 -10.33 25.05
CA TRP A 649 14.37 -10.29 23.75
C TRP A 649 14.48 -11.65 23.07
N TYR A 650 13.57 -12.56 23.44
CA TYR A 650 13.63 -13.97 23.06
C TYR A 650 13.71 -14.16 21.55
N TYR A 651 12.83 -13.50 20.80
CA TYR A 651 12.80 -13.62 19.34
C TYR A 651 14.10 -13.13 18.70
N ALA A 652 14.61 -11.98 19.13
CA ALA A 652 15.90 -11.48 18.65
C ALA A 652 17.08 -12.43 18.92
N LYS A 653 16.99 -13.28 19.95
CA LYS A 653 18.01 -14.29 20.29
C LYS A 653 17.88 -15.59 19.51
N PHE A 654 16.65 -16.09 19.36
CA PHE A 654 16.41 -17.49 18.99
C PHE A 654 15.60 -17.67 17.71
N ASP A 655 14.92 -16.64 17.20
CA ASP A 655 14.23 -16.74 15.90
C ASP A 655 15.23 -16.65 14.75
N LYS A 656 15.49 -17.79 14.12
CA LYS A 656 16.32 -17.92 12.92
C LYS A 656 15.53 -17.85 11.62
N PHE A 657 14.19 -17.90 11.66
CA PHE A 657 13.33 -17.77 10.50
C PHE A 657 13.21 -16.31 10.05
N SER A 658 13.22 -15.39 11.01
CA SER A 658 13.17 -13.95 10.72
C SER A 658 14.54 -13.40 10.37
N ILE A 659 14.59 -12.55 9.35
CA ILE A 659 15.84 -11.95 8.88
C ILE A 659 16.23 -10.72 9.70
N GLY A 660 17.51 -10.62 10.02
CA GLY A 660 18.12 -9.40 10.55
C GLY A 660 17.64 -8.96 11.93
N LEU A 661 17.07 -9.85 12.75
CA LEU A 661 16.70 -9.54 14.14
C LEU A 661 17.93 -9.36 15.06
N ASP A 662 19.08 -9.88 14.68
CA ASP A 662 20.35 -9.80 15.40
C ASP A 662 21.30 -8.72 14.82
N LYS A 663 20.86 -8.01 13.78
CA LYS A 663 21.61 -6.99 13.05
C LYS A 663 21.04 -5.59 13.31
N PRO A 664 21.86 -4.53 13.22
CA PRO A 664 21.38 -3.15 13.36
C PRO A 664 20.32 -2.83 12.33
N VAL A 665 19.32 -2.04 12.73
CA VAL A 665 18.31 -1.51 11.81
C VAL A 665 18.93 -0.40 10.96
N ASN A 666 18.98 -0.56 9.64
CA ASN A 666 19.48 0.46 8.72
C ASN A 666 18.40 1.49 8.40
N LEU A 667 18.67 2.76 8.70
CA LEU A 667 17.72 3.85 8.53
C LEU A 667 18.05 4.77 7.35
N GLN A 668 17.00 5.29 6.71
CA GLN A 668 17.06 6.44 5.79
C GLN A 668 15.97 7.46 6.15
N ILE A 669 16.23 8.73 5.88
CA ILE A 669 15.22 9.79 6.00
C ILE A 669 14.76 10.28 4.64
N TYR A 670 13.51 10.72 4.55
CA TYR A 670 12.94 11.35 3.35
C TYR A 670 12.05 12.54 3.72
N TYR A 671 12.21 13.67 3.04
CA TYR A 671 11.36 14.85 3.21
C TYR A 671 11.39 15.71 1.94
N SER A 672 10.49 16.70 1.84
CA SER A 672 10.22 17.44 0.61
C SER A 672 11.45 18.08 -0.05
N GLU A 673 12.42 18.54 0.74
CA GLU A 673 13.68 19.16 0.29
C GLU A 673 14.80 18.14 0.04
N ARG A 674 14.69 16.92 0.58
CA ARG A 674 15.67 15.84 0.44
C ARG A 674 15.03 14.65 -0.27
N ARG A 675 14.92 14.77 -1.59
CA ARG A 675 14.34 13.76 -2.50
C ARG A 675 15.37 12.77 -3.01
N GLU A 676 16.23 12.28 -2.13
CA GLU A 676 17.16 11.20 -2.48
C GLU A 676 16.40 9.93 -2.85
N GLU A 677 16.97 9.14 -3.75
CA GLU A 677 16.42 7.84 -4.10
C GLU A 677 16.39 6.93 -2.85
N LEU A 678 15.23 6.34 -2.59
CA LEU A 678 15.05 5.41 -1.47
C LEU A 678 15.76 4.11 -1.80
N LYS A 679 16.75 3.74 -0.98
CA LYS A 679 17.57 2.56 -1.25
C LYS A 679 16.83 1.30 -0.80
N GLU A 680 16.91 0.26 -1.62
CA GLU A 680 16.23 -1.01 -1.32
C GLU A 680 16.79 -1.72 -0.07
N ASP A 681 18.04 -1.44 0.32
CA ASP A 681 18.79 -2.04 1.43
C ASP A 681 18.44 -1.46 2.82
N LYS A 682 17.45 -0.56 2.92
CA LYS A 682 17.07 0.09 4.18
C LYS A 682 15.94 -0.66 4.88
N ASP A 683 16.13 -0.90 6.18
CA ASP A 683 15.19 -1.61 7.04
C ASP A 683 14.08 -0.70 7.55
N CYS A 684 14.36 0.59 7.73
CA CYS A 684 13.35 1.56 8.16
C CYS A 684 13.54 2.92 7.47
N ILE A 685 12.44 3.47 6.95
CA ILE A 685 12.43 4.81 6.34
C ILE A 685 11.65 5.74 7.25
N LEU A 686 12.25 6.86 7.64
CA LEU A 686 11.62 7.88 8.45
C LEU A 686 11.28 9.09 7.57
N SER A 687 10.08 9.64 7.69
CA SER A 687 9.61 10.70 6.82
C SER A 687 8.73 11.73 7.53
N THR A 688 8.59 12.90 6.91
CA THR A 688 7.47 13.81 7.15
C THR A 688 6.29 13.44 6.26
N SER A 689 5.33 14.36 6.05
CA SER A 689 4.24 14.20 5.07
C SER A 689 4.71 14.02 3.62
N ALA A 690 6.01 14.12 3.34
CA ALA A 690 6.57 13.92 2.01
C ALA A 690 6.33 12.51 1.45
N LEU A 691 6.44 11.47 2.28
CA LEU A 691 6.06 10.10 1.91
C LEU A 691 4.63 9.75 2.30
N GLU A 692 3.74 10.72 2.49
CA GLU A 692 2.31 10.44 2.76
C GLU A 692 1.58 9.93 1.51
N VAL A 693 2.06 10.29 0.32
CA VAL A 693 1.61 9.71 -0.96
C VAL A 693 2.82 9.42 -1.87
N GLY A 694 2.72 8.41 -2.73
CA GLY A 694 3.67 8.18 -3.83
C GLY A 694 4.83 7.20 -3.61
N TYR A 695 5.16 6.85 -2.37
CA TYR A 695 6.07 5.73 -2.09
C TYR A 695 5.29 4.45 -1.84
N ASP A 696 5.70 3.40 -2.56
CA ASP A 696 5.06 2.11 -2.65
C ASP A 696 6.15 1.04 -2.56
N ASP A 697 6.28 0.40 -1.40
CA ASP A 697 7.20 -0.70 -1.20
C ASP A 697 6.43 -1.88 -0.59
N PRO A 698 6.28 -3.00 -1.32
CA PRO A 698 5.54 -4.16 -0.83
C PRO A 698 6.16 -4.76 0.44
N LYS A 699 7.42 -4.41 0.78
CA LYS A 699 8.16 -4.89 1.96
C LYS A 699 7.78 -4.22 3.27
N LEU A 700 7.00 -3.15 3.24
CA LEU A 700 6.54 -2.44 4.43
C LEU A 700 5.52 -3.28 5.21
N ILE A 701 5.82 -3.56 6.48
CA ILE A 701 4.95 -4.32 7.39
C ILE A 701 4.78 -3.65 8.77
N ALA A 702 5.70 -2.77 9.17
CA ALA A 702 5.60 -2.00 10.40
C ALA A 702 5.41 -0.51 10.12
N PHE A 703 4.51 0.13 10.88
CA PHE A 703 4.23 1.54 10.82
C PHE A 703 4.55 2.19 12.15
N PHE A 704 5.28 3.31 12.13
CA PHE A 704 5.67 4.05 13.33
C PHE A 704 5.22 5.50 13.23
N GLN A 705 4.53 6.00 14.24
CA GLN A 705 4.09 7.39 14.31
C GLN A 705 4.53 7.98 15.65
N TYR A 706 5.40 8.99 15.59
CA TYR A 706 5.84 9.70 16.79
C TYR A 706 4.91 10.89 17.05
N LYS A 707 4.29 10.90 18.23
CA LYS A 707 3.18 11.76 18.65
C LYS A 707 1.90 11.54 17.85
N GLY A 708 0.77 11.95 18.42
CA GLY A 708 -0.53 11.82 17.78
C GLY A 708 -0.58 12.51 16.40
N PRO A 709 -1.21 11.89 15.39
CA PRO A 709 -1.34 12.50 14.06
C PRO A 709 -2.17 13.79 14.13
N ARG A 710 -1.89 14.75 13.24
CA ARG A 710 -2.67 16.00 13.14
C ARG A 710 -4.03 15.83 12.46
N SER A 711 -4.15 14.80 11.62
CA SER A 711 -5.35 14.50 10.84
C SER A 711 -5.49 12.98 10.76
N LEU A 712 -6.71 12.48 11.02
CA LEU A 712 -7.05 11.06 10.89
C LEU A 712 -6.94 10.59 9.44
N ILE A 713 -7.35 11.42 8.48
CA ILE A 713 -7.23 11.14 7.04
C ILE A 713 -5.76 10.94 6.66
N SER A 714 -4.90 11.87 7.10
CA SER A 714 -3.45 11.78 6.88
C SER A 714 -2.86 10.52 7.53
N PHE A 715 -3.31 10.17 8.75
CA PHE A 715 -2.91 8.92 9.41
C PHE A 715 -3.33 7.68 8.63
N ALA A 716 -4.58 7.59 8.18
CA ALA A 716 -5.09 6.48 7.39
C ALA A 716 -4.30 6.30 6.08
N GLN A 717 -3.92 7.40 5.42
CA GLN A 717 -3.10 7.38 4.21
C GLN A 717 -1.66 6.92 4.46
N ARG A 718 -1.04 7.41 5.54
CA ARG A 718 0.30 6.98 5.96
C ARG A 718 0.30 5.49 6.30
N LYS A 719 -0.73 5.03 7.03
CA LYS A 719 -0.94 3.64 7.41
C LYS A 719 -1.15 2.74 6.20
N GLY A 720 -2.02 3.14 5.26
CA GLY A 720 -2.37 2.37 4.05
C GLY A 720 -1.20 2.10 3.08
N ARG A 721 0.00 2.61 3.38
CA ARG A 721 1.26 2.30 2.68
C ARG A 721 1.93 1.03 3.18
N VAL A 722 1.62 0.66 4.40
CA VAL A 722 2.17 -0.50 5.08
C VAL A 722 1.18 -1.65 4.91
N ALA A 723 1.69 -2.86 4.65
CA ALA A 723 0.89 -4.09 4.58
C ALA A 723 -0.21 -4.11 3.51
N ARG A 724 0.21 -4.03 2.24
CA ARG A 724 -0.68 -4.06 1.09
C ARG A 724 -1.43 -5.37 0.87
N SER A 725 -0.85 -6.51 1.26
CA SER A 725 -1.58 -7.77 1.12
C SER A 725 -2.68 -7.81 2.18
N PRO A 726 -3.91 -8.20 1.83
CA PRO A 726 -4.97 -8.42 2.81
C PRO A 726 -4.62 -9.44 3.89
N GLU A 727 -3.71 -10.35 3.60
CA GLU A 727 -3.27 -11.41 4.52
C GLU A 727 -2.13 -10.94 5.46
N ASP A 728 -1.54 -9.77 5.18
CA ASP A 728 -0.49 -9.21 6.04
C ASP A 728 -1.07 -8.88 7.43
N ARG A 729 -0.26 -9.09 8.47
CA ARG A 729 -0.57 -8.69 9.85
C ARG A 729 0.27 -7.48 10.29
N PRO A 730 -0.06 -6.24 9.86
CA PRO A 730 0.77 -5.06 10.13
C PRO A 730 0.82 -4.72 11.62
N ILE A 731 1.98 -4.19 12.04
CA ILE A 731 2.17 -3.62 13.38
C ILE A 731 2.20 -2.09 13.27
N ASN A 732 1.14 -1.43 13.75
CA ASN A 732 1.04 0.02 13.80
C ASN A 732 1.38 0.51 15.20
N VAL A 733 2.40 1.37 15.33
CA VAL A 733 2.92 1.83 16.62
C VAL A 733 2.79 3.34 16.73
N LEU A 734 2.08 3.80 17.75
CA LEU A 734 1.92 5.22 18.07
C LEU A 734 2.57 5.50 19.43
N VAL A 735 3.69 6.21 19.43
CA VAL A 735 4.33 6.66 20.68
C VAL A 735 3.88 8.09 20.95
N LEU A 736 2.98 8.23 21.92
CA LEU A 736 2.28 9.46 22.22
C LEU A 736 3.09 10.36 23.16
N SER A 737 2.78 11.65 23.23
CA SER A 737 3.42 12.57 24.17
C SER A 737 2.56 12.74 25.43
N PRO A 738 3.05 12.42 26.64
CA PRO A 738 2.28 12.62 27.87
C PRO A 738 2.05 14.11 28.18
N TYR A 739 2.85 15.00 27.57
CA TYR A 739 2.74 16.45 27.68
C TYR A 739 1.74 17.10 26.71
N SER A 740 1.05 16.31 25.86
CA SER A 740 0.10 16.83 24.87
C SER A 740 -1.31 16.41 25.24
N SER A 741 -2.22 17.37 25.45
CA SER A 741 -3.63 17.09 25.76
C SER A 741 -4.30 16.28 24.66
N ARG A 742 -3.97 16.57 23.39
CA ARG A 742 -4.46 15.81 22.23
C ARG A 742 -3.98 14.36 22.25
N ASP A 743 -2.71 14.14 22.56
CA ASP A 743 -2.13 12.80 22.57
C ASP A 743 -2.68 11.98 23.76
N ASN A 744 -2.91 12.62 24.92
CA ASN A 744 -3.61 11.99 26.04
C ASN A 744 -5.07 11.65 25.67
N PHE A 745 -5.77 12.54 24.95
CA PHE A 745 -7.12 12.27 24.45
C PHE A 745 -7.14 11.05 23.52
N ILE A 746 -6.19 10.96 22.58
CA ILE A 746 -6.01 9.81 21.69
C ILE A 746 -5.76 8.53 22.48
N PHE A 747 -4.89 8.58 23.51
CA PHE A 747 -4.60 7.40 24.31
C PHE A 747 -5.83 6.90 25.07
N ILE A 748 -6.68 7.80 25.56
CA ILE A 748 -7.90 7.45 26.30
C ILE A 748 -8.97 6.94 25.33
N ASN A 749 -9.17 7.64 24.21
CA ASN A 749 -10.19 7.39 23.20
C ASN A 749 -9.54 6.79 21.93
N ASP A 750 -8.82 5.69 22.10
CA ASP A 750 -8.06 5.07 21.01
C ASP A 750 -8.96 4.64 19.83
N ASP A 751 -10.22 4.29 20.10
CA ASP A 751 -11.24 4.01 19.08
C ASP A 751 -11.47 5.14 18.09
N HIS A 752 -11.23 6.41 18.49
CA HIS A 752 -11.34 7.56 17.59
C HIS A 752 -10.31 7.52 16.45
N ILE A 753 -9.15 6.88 16.64
CA ILE A 753 -8.16 6.67 15.57
C ILE A 753 -8.51 5.44 14.73
N LEU A 754 -9.23 4.48 15.31
CA LEU A 754 -9.51 3.18 14.70
C LEU A 754 -10.79 3.18 13.87
N SER A 755 -11.78 4.02 14.20
CA SER A 755 -13.05 4.09 13.49
C SER A 755 -12.99 5.07 12.31
N SER A 756 -13.55 4.64 11.17
CA SER A 756 -13.75 5.49 9.99
C SER A 756 -14.95 6.44 10.09
N GLU A 757 -15.84 6.23 11.06
CA GLU A 757 -17.11 6.97 11.21
C GLU A 757 -16.93 8.44 11.59
N TYR A 758 -15.78 8.80 12.18
CA TYR A 758 -15.51 10.15 12.67
C TYR A 758 -14.79 11.06 11.64
N ASN A 759 -14.70 10.63 10.37
CA ASN A 759 -13.97 11.33 9.32
C ASN A 759 -14.89 12.23 8.48
N GLU A 760 -15.57 13.19 9.09
CA GLU A 760 -16.13 14.30 8.30
C GLU A 760 -14.98 14.99 7.56
N ILE A 761 -15.09 15.03 6.24
CA ILE A 761 -14.08 15.63 5.38
C ILE A 761 -14.46 17.09 5.19
N PRO A 762 -13.77 18.03 5.84
CA PRO A 762 -14.17 19.42 5.77
C PRO A 762 -14.01 19.90 4.32
N LEU A 763 -15.08 20.41 3.74
CA LEU A 763 -15.08 21.07 2.43
C LEU A 763 -15.91 22.35 2.58
N ASN A 764 -15.47 23.42 1.93
CA ASN A 764 -16.23 24.67 1.93
C ASN A 764 -16.11 25.35 0.58
N SER A 765 -16.92 24.85 -0.35
CA SER A 765 -17.00 25.41 -1.71
C SER A 765 -17.60 26.84 -1.77
N GLU A 766 -18.09 27.35 -0.64
CA GLU A 766 -18.58 28.73 -0.45
C GLU A 766 -17.50 29.69 0.07
N ASN A 767 -16.27 29.24 0.21
CA ASN A 767 -15.16 30.11 0.62
C ASN A 767 -15.01 31.30 -0.35
N TYR A 768 -15.21 32.51 0.17
CA TYR A 768 -15.19 33.76 -0.60
C TYR A 768 -13.91 33.93 -1.45
N PHE A 769 -12.73 33.65 -0.88
CA PHE A 769 -11.46 33.82 -1.59
C PHE A 769 -11.30 32.82 -2.73
N ALA A 770 -11.68 31.56 -2.50
CA ALA A 770 -11.67 30.54 -3.53
C ALA A 770 -12.63 30.90 -4.67
N GLN A 771 -13.87 31.32 -4.34
CA GLN A 771 -14.86 31.76 -5.31
C GLN A 771 -14.38 32.98 -6.11
N ALA A 772 -13.81 34.00 -5.45
CA ALA A 772 -13.29 35.19 -6.12
C ALA A 772 -12.13 34.87 -7.09
N ALA A 773 -11.27 33.92 -6.75
CA ALA A 773 -10.22 33.44 -7.66
C ALA A 773 -10.81 32.71 -8.87
N HIS A 774 -11.74 31.78 -8.65
CA HIS A 774 -12.34 30.99 -9.72
C HIS A 774 -13.34 31.76 -10.58
N ALA A 775 -14.00 32.79 -10.06
CA ALA A 775 -14.83 33.70 -10.83
C ALA A 775 -13.99 34.46 -11.88
N ARG A 776 -12.79 34.95 -11.50
CA ARG A 776 -11.85 35.57 -12.44
C ARG A 776 -11.35 34.56 -13.47
N ALA A 777 -11.01 33.35 -13.05
CA ALA A 777 -10.60 32.29 -13.97
C ALA A 777 -11.71 31.91 -14.97
N ALA A 778 -12.98 31.89 -14.53
CA ALA A 778 -14.13 31.60 -15.40
C ALA A 778 -14.33 32.65 -16.51
N ILE A 779 -13.94 33.92 -16.28
CA ILE A 779 -13.93 34.95 -17.33
C ILE A 779 -12.91 34.58 -18.41
N ILE A 780 -11.72 34.11 -18.01
CA ILE A 780 -10.68 33.67 -18.95
C ILE A 780 -11.16 32.44 -19.73
N ASP A 781 -11.77 31.45 -19.06
CA ASP A 781 -12.34 30.27 -19.74
C ASP A 781 -13.37 30.68 -20.80
N TYR A 782 -14.22 31.66 -20.47
CA TYR A 782 -15.22 32.18 -21.40
C TYR A 782 -14.58 32.83 -22.64
N LEU A 783 -13.50 33.59 -22.46
CA LEU A 783 -12.76 34.20 -23.55
C LEU A 783 -12.03 33.16 -24.41
N ALA A 784 -11.39 32.18 -23.78
CA ALA A 784 -10.68 31.09 -24.44
C ALA A 784 -11.62 30.23 -25.31
N TYR A 785 -12.89 30.10 -24.92
CA TYR A 785 -13.90 29.41 -25.71
C TYR A 785 -14.47 30.26 -26.86
N LYS A 786 -14.54 31.58 -26.70
CA LYS A 786 -15.15 32.49 -27.69
C LYS A 786 -14.28 32.71 -28.93
N HIS A 787 -12.96 32.54 -28.76
CA HIS A 787 -11.94 32.61 -29.80
C HIS A 787 -11.59 31.21 -30.28
#